data_AF-W2DU51-F1
#
_entry.id   AF-W2DU51-F1
#
_cell.length_a   1.000
_cell.length_b   1.000
_cell.length_c   1.000
_cell.angle_alpha   90.00
_cell.angle_beta   90.00
_cell.angle_gamma   90.00
#
_symmetry.space_group_name_H-M   'P 1'
#
loop_
_entity.id
_entity.type
_entity.pdbx_description
1 polymer ?
#
loop_
_entity_poly.entity_id
_entity_poly.type
_entity_poly.pdbx_seq_one_letter_code
_entity_poly.pdbx_strand_id
1 'polypeptide(L)'
;MINGWAAFLLHGRSFYGNMLQPKTVANYVRDVGVGLDNLLCADSILEVSPDALEELYELMLEAQPTSSMRRNLAKGLLEFHGHLQKTFAYPPISPYSTLGIGKTPQFVDAQILNEDQYRLVLRDLATGPLSQRSPRLAIVAQAMMIFGFRLGLRRNEALKLLRRDLQLPSLPDARAAAVRRRHQNLKRLSPERFTVLERPINLLIRPHAQRALKTRNSTRTLQLHVLLEPDELQLIERLAQLRDDEELKSPYSEFLFCIPEFQTRWVSESTLMPAIHDALRRVTGCSDMHYHHLRHSAATWLTFKLAASAFGISQEAGLLFGEHPQTMKWLLDTERFNRAFLHSPESATRRVIHITSAVLGHASPKTSLLYYIHCMPWLSALCWQWNPEFWPPGHVIAKIAQVSLPNKPDDLPAPGLPAEIRHMRRIIGRMRVYRRSNQGKIKRPLISHQTSEGGWALTRMNEISSMLSYEAYAEASGQSVNMDWVEFTEADRSAMLERARYISHLGKHRLQSPAISDSDHRIELVPRPPKHGGLAGVVAYADQLYRLLSSRHKAKAGRVLDDFVERCWASETTLRFYPGRDDQSAREYLWLLSELGVPWADIEFIIYDERTPRQTKSRWRTVLGKPRLRIIEQVPENRSSQNSHIGIRVMLRLPGAKPTAQEQNHHSGAALRYLMLMASIDWHFRA
;
A
#
# COMPACT_ATOMS: atom_id res chain seq x y z
N MET A 1 8.95 15.63 20.28
CA MET A 1 8.55 14.20 20.12
C MET A 1 9.41 13.21 20.91
N ILE A 2 10.74 13.18 20.75
CA ILE A 2 11.62 12.23 21.47
C ILE A 2 11.39 12.24 23.00
N ASN A 3 11.26 13.42 23.62
CA ASN A 3 10.98 13.54 25.06
C ASN A 3 9.61 12.94 25.44
N GLY A 4 8.59 13.13 24.61
CA GLY A 4 7.26 12.53 24.81
C GLY A 4 7.28 11.01 24.66
N TRP A 5 8.07 10.49 23.71
CA TRP A 5 8.29 9.05 23.56
C TRP A 5 9.06 8.45 24.75
N ALA A 6 10.10 9.14 25.24
CA ALA A 6 10.85 8.71 26.41
C ALA A 6 9.96 8.64 27.66
N ALA A 7 9.12 9.67 27.90
CA ALA A 7 8.14 9.67 28.97
C ALA A 7 7.13 8.51 28.82
N PHE A 8 6.65 8.26 27.59
CA PHE A 8 5.76 7.15 27.29
C PHE A 8 6.38 5.77 27.62
N LEU A 9 7.66 5.56 27.31
CA LEU A 9 8.37 4.31 27.62
C LEU A 9 8.66 4.12 29.12
N LEU A 10 8.87 5.22 29.87
CA LEU A 10 9.14 5.17 31.31
C LEU A 10 7.87 4.94 32.15
N HIS A 11 6.72 5.45 31.70
CA HIS A 11 5.45 5.36 32.43
C HIS A 11 4.46 4.33 31.84
N GLY A 12 4.75 3.81 30.64
CA GLY A 12 3.88 2.90 29.89
C GLY A 12 4.40 1.48 29.79
N ARG A 13 3.57 0.61 29.21
CA ARG A 13 4.02 -0.67 28.66
C ARG A 13 4.61 -0.41 27.28
N SER A 14 5.76 -1.02 27.00
CA SER A 14 6.36 -1.02 25.66
C SER A 14 5.40 -1.60 24.62
N PHE A 15 5.69 -1.43 23.35
CA PHE A 15 4.93 -2.08 22.27
C PHE A 15 4.87 -3.61 22.46
N TYR A 16 5.89 -4.21 23.08
CA TYR A 16 5.92 -5.62 23.48
C TYR A 16 5.14 -5.95 24.77
N GLY A 17 4.43 -4.99 25.36
CA GLY A 17 3.56 -5.18 26.53
C GLY A 17 4.26 -5.19 27.89
N ASN A 18 5.59 -5.03 27.93
CA ASN A 18 6.39 -5.08 29.16
C ASN A 18 6.94 -3.70 29.55
N MET A 19 7.22 -3.47 30.83
CA MET A 19 7.97 -2.27 31.24
C MET A 19 9.45 -2.44 30.88
N LEU A 20 10.03 -1.43 30.23
CA LEU A 20 11.44 -1.42 29.88
C LEU A 20 12.28 -0.87 31.04
N GLN A 21 13.47 -1.42 31.22
CA GLN A 21 14.44 -0.88 32.17
C GLN A 21 14.91 0.52 31.72
N PRO A 22 15.16 1.48 32.63
CA PRO A 22 15.59 2.84 32.26
C PRO A 22 16.82 2.88 31.35
N LYS A 23 17.78 1.98 31.56
CA LYS A 23 18.97 1.83 30.72
C LYS A 23 18.62 1.44 29.27
N THR A 24 17.60 0.60 29.08
CA THR A 24 17.11 0.18 27.75
C THR A 24 16.40 1.35 27.07
N VAL A 25 15.57 2.10 27.80
CA VAL A 25 14.92 3.32 27.29
C VAL A 25 15.96 4.33 26.83
N ALA A 26 16.98 4.60 27.65
CA ALA A 26 18.06 5.52 27.31
C ALA A 26 18.83 5.10 26.05
N ASN A 27 19.05 3.79 25.86
CA ASN A 27 19.69 3.27 24.66
C ASN A 27 18.81 3.45 23.42
N TYR A 28 17.51 3.13 23.50
CA TYR A 28 16.60 3.31 22.36
C TYR A 28 16.45 4.78 21.98
N VAL A 29 16.27 5.66 22.95
CA VAL A 29 16.17 7.11 22.73
C VAL A 29 17.43 7.66 22.09
N ARG A 30 18.61 7.23 22.54
CA ARG A 30 19.89 7.64 21.94
C ARG A 30 20.02 7.15 20.51
N ASP A 31 19.86 5.85 20.27
CA ASP A 31 20.15 5.24 18.98
C ASP A 31 19.17 5.71 17.89
N VAL A 32 17.88 5.81 18.23
CA VAL A 32 16.86 6.36 17.34
C VAL A 32 17.03 7.86 17.18
N GLY A 33 17.26 8.59 18.28
CA GLY A 33 17.43 10.05 18.25
C GLY A 33 18.61 10.49 17.38
N VAL A 34 19.78 9.86 17.55
CA VAL A 34 20.97 10.13 16.72
C VAL A 34 20.71 9.79 15.25
N GLY A 35 20.04 8.68 14.95
CA GLY A 35 19.75 8.35 13.56
C GLY A 35 18.75 9.32 12.91
N LEU A 36 17.77 9.82 13.66
CA LEU A 36 16.84 10.84 13.18
C LEU A 36 17.56 12.17 12.97
N ASP A 37 18.36 12.64 13.92
CA ASP A 37 19.14 13.88 13.80
C ASP A 37 20.05 13.89 12.56
N ASN A 38 20.67 12.74 12.25
CA ASN A 38 21.59 12.64 11.11
C ASN A 38 20.91 12.50 9.74
N LEU A 39 19.69 11.94 9.67
CA LEU A 39 19.08 11.50 8.42
C LEU A 39 17.70 12.14 8.12
N LEU A 40 17.08 12.77 9.10
CA LEU A 40 15.82 13.48 8.94
C LEU A 40 16.08 14.84 8.31
N CYS A 41 15.60 15.05 7.09
CA CYS A 41 15.73 16.33 6.37
C CYS A 41 14.58 17.31 6.64
N ALA A 42 13.68 16.99 7.58
CA ALA A 42 12.49 17.77 7.92
C ALA A 42 12.55 18.21 9.38
N ASP A 43 11.90 19.32 9.73
CA ASP A 43 11.92 19.85 11.09
C ASP A 43 11.15 18.96 12.07
N SER A 44 10.21 18.15 11.54
CA SER A 44 9.42 17.19 12.30
C SER A 44 9.22 15.87 11.56
N ILE A 45 9.20 14.75 12.30
CA ILE A 45 8.85 13.43 11.73
C ILE A 45 7.43 13.40 11.15
N LEU A 46 6.55 14.28 11.62
CA LEU A 46 5.16 14.38 11.20
C LEU A 46 5.00 15.02 9.81
N GLU A 47 6.05 15.71 9.33
CA GLU A 47 6.11 16.23 7.96
C GLU A 47 6.52 15.14 6.95
N VAL A 48 7.00 14.00 7.45
CA VAL A 48 7.46 12.86 6.67
C VAL A 48 6.30 11.88 6.46
N SER A 49 5.97 11.64 5.18
CA SER A 49 4.97 10.64 4.80
C SER A 49 5.31 9.24 5.32
N PRO A 50 4.33 8.37 5.62
CA PRO A 50 4.57 7.01 6.10
C PRO A 50 5.56 6.21 5.25
N ASP A 51 5.46 6.28 3.91
CA ASP A 51 6.40 5.62 2.99
C ASP A 51 7.84 6.11 3.21
N ALA A 52 8.05 7.42 3.33
CA ALA A 52 9.37 8.01 3.55
C ALA A 52 9.93 7.71 4.95
N LEU A 53 9.06 7.46 5.94
CA LEU A 53 9.46 7.05 7.28
C LEU A 53 10.03 5.62 7.29
N GLU A 54 9.42 4.70 6.53
CA GLU A 54 9.97 3.36 6.32
C GLU A 54 11.36 3.42 5.66
N GLU A 55 11.53 4.30 4.68
CA GLU A 55 12.82 4.51 4.02
C GLU A 55 13.89 5.08 4.96
N LEU A 56 13.51 6.02 5.84
CA LEU A 56 14.39 6.56 6.88
C LEU A 56 14.87 5.46 7.82
N TYR A 57 13.97 4.58 8.26
CA TYR A 57 14.31 3.45 9.13
C TYR A 57 15.27 2.46 8.45
N GLU A 58 15.05 2.15 7.17
CA GLU A 58 15.97 1.31 6.40
C GLU A 58 17.38 1.93 6.34
N LEU A 59 17.50 3.24 6.06
CA LEU A 59 18.78 3.95 6.02
C LEU A 59 19.49 3.94 7.37
N MET A 60 18.76 4.22 8.45
CA MET A 60 19.28 4.16 9.83
C MET A 60 19.83 2.77 10.16
N LEU A 61 19.17 1.70 9.69
CA LEU A 61 19.57 0.31 9.89
C LEU A 61 20.74 -0.13 8.99
N GLU A 62 20.84 0.39 7.77
CA GLU A 62 21.96 0.14 6.85
C GLU A 62 23.24 0.85 7.30
N ALA A 63 23.13 2.02 7.93
CA ALA A 63 24.27 2.76 8.47
C ALA A 63 24.95 2.06 9.68
N GLN A 64 24.33 1.04 10.27
CA GLN A 64 24.88 0.38 11.45
C GLN A 64 26.04 -0.57 11.09
N PRO A 65 27.21 -0.42 11.74
CA PRO A 65 28.42 -1.17 11.37
C PRO A 65 28.35 -2.65 11.74
N THR A 66 27.51 -3.02 12.72
CA THR A 66 27.40 -4.40 13.20
C THR A 66 25.95 -4.88 13.22
N SER A 67 25.76 -6.18 12.98
CA SER A 67 24.44 -6.84 13.05
C SER A 67 23.78 -6.73 14.44
N SER A 68 24.58 -6.60 15.50
CA SER A 68 24.08 -6.44 16.88
C SER A 68 23.48 -5.04 17.08
N MET A 69 24.22 -4.00 16.67
CA MET A 69 23.75 -2.61 16.72
C MET A 69 22.52 -2.40 15.83
N ARG A 70 22.54 -2.96 14.61
CA ARG A 70 21.37 -2.97 13.72
C ARG A 70 20.13 -3.56 14.38
N ARG A 71 20.29 -4.70 15.08
CA ARG A 71 19.16 -5.35 15.78
C ARG A 71 18.64 -4.54 16.95
N ASN A 72 19.51 -3.88 17.71
CA ASN A 72 19.11 -3.03 18.82
C ASN A 72 18.38 -1.77 18.33
N LEU A 73 18.91 -1.13 17.28
CA LEU A 73 18.26 -0.01 16.63
C LEU A 73 16.90 -0.40 16.07
N ALA A 74 16.78 -1.56 15.40
CA ALA A 74 15.50 -2.04 14.88
C ALA A 74 14.43 -2.16 15.98
N LYS A 75 14.78 -2.70 17.15
CA LYS A 75 13.87 -2.75 18.30
C LYS A 75 13.47 -1.36 18.79
N GLY A 76 14.42 -0.44 18.85
CA GLY A 76 14.16 0.97 19.18
C GLY A 76 13.21 1.63 18.18
N LEU A 77 13.42 1.41 16.88
CA LEU A 77 12.56 1.93 15.81
C LEU A 77 11.15 1.36 15.87
N LEU A 78 11.00 0.08 16.23
CA LEU A 78 9.67 -0.51 16.42
C LEU A 78 8.93 0.13 17.60
N GLU A 79 9.62 0.33 18.73
CA GLU A 79 9.04 1.01 19.90
C GLU A 79 8.69 2.47 19.59
N PHE A 80 9.53 3.15 18.80
CA PHE A 80 9.27 4.51 18.33
C PHE A 80 8.07 4.56 17.39
N HIS A 81 8.00 3.68 16.39
CA HIS A 81 6.86 3.63 15.47
C HIS A 81 5.57 3.21 16.17
N GLY A 82 5.64 2.29 17.14
CA GLY A 82 4.50 1.94 17.98
C GLY A 82 3.96 3.14 18.77
N HIS A 83 4.86 4.03 19.24
CA HIS A 83 4.46 5.30 19.83
C HIS A 83 3.79 6.23 18.80
N LEU A 84 4.30 6.30 17.57
CA LEU A 84 3.68 7.08 16.49
C LEU A 84 2.29 6.55 16.12
N GLN A 85 2.13 5.23 16.01
CA GLN A 85 0.85 4.57 15.75
C GLN A 85 -0.16 4.88 16.85
N LYS A 86 0.24 4.76 18.11
CA LYS A 86 -0.68 4.95 19.25
C LYS A 86 -1.07 6.41 19.48
N THR A 87 -0.13 7.32 19.23
CA THR A 87 -0.28 8.74 19.59
C THR A 87 -0.81 9.57 18.43
N PHE A 88 -0.40 9.23 17.20
CA PHE A 88 -0.68 10.01 15.98
C PHE A 88 -1.37 9.16 14.90
N ALA A 89 -1.81 7.94 15.22
CA ALA A 89 -2.53 7.04 14.31
C ALA A 89 -1.78 6.74 12.99
N TYR A 90 -0.44 6.70 13.01
CA TYR A 90 0.32 6.25 11.85
C TYR A 90 -0.09 4.83 11.40
N PRO A 91 -0.07 4.53 10.10
CA PRO A 91 -0.23 3.17 9.61
C PRO A 91 0.78 2.22 10.28
N PRO A 92 0.40 0.96 10.53
CA PRO A 92 1.33 -0.02 11.06
C PRO A 92 2.44 -0.29 10.05
N ILE A 93 3.70 -0.22 10.48
CA ILE A 93 4.82 -0.72 9.67
C ILE A 93 5.05 -2.19 9.98
N SER A 94 5.60 -2.90 9.02
CA SER A 94 6.00 -4.28 9.21
C SER A 94 7.32 -4.36 9.98
N PRO A 95 7.34 -4.95 11.20
CA PRO A 95 8.58 -5.13 11.97
C PRO A 95 9.62 -6.00 11.25
N TYR A 96 9.18 -6.76 10.24
CA TYR A 96 9.98 -7.73 9.53
C TYR A 96 10.53 -7.19 8.21
N SER A 97 9.68 -6.61 7.34
CA SER A 97 10.13 -6.08 6.04
C SER A 97 10.85 -4.73 6.19
N THR A 98 10.34 -3.85 7.06
CA THR A 98 10.89 -2.50 7.26
C THR A 98 12.07 -2.52 8.25
N LEU A 99 11.96 -3.28 9.34
CA LEU A 99 12.95 -3.27 10.43
C LEU A 99 13.86 -4.51 10.51
N GLY A 100 13.55 -5.58 9.76
CA GLY A 100 14.35 -6.80 9.74
C GLY A 100 14.38 -7.57 11.07
N ILE A 101 13.37 -7.38 11.94
CA ILE A 101 13.30 -8.01 13.27
C ILE A 101 12.75 -9.44 13.12
N GLY A 102 13.55 -10.36 12.56
CA GLY A 102 13.18 -11.77 12.40
C GLY A 102 14.37 -12.65 12.07
N LYS A 103 14.36 -13.92 12.53
CA LYS A 103 15.38 -14.93 12.19
C LYS A 103 15.08 -15.66 10.87
N THR A 104 13.92 -15.41 10.26
CA THR A 104 13.43 -16.07 9.06
C THR A 104 13.02 -15.03 8.01
N PRO A 105 13.46 -15.15 6.73
CA PRO A 105 12.88 -14.35 5.66
C PRO A 105 11.41 -14.76 5.50
N GLN A 106 10.48 -13.83 5.69
CA GLN A 106 9.05 -14.09 5.47
C GLN A 106 8.62 -13.55 4.10
N PHE A 107 7.61 -14.19 3.50
CA PHE A 107 7.07 -13.93 2.17
C PHE A 107 6.87 -12.43 1.92
N VAL A 108 7.64 -11.87 1.01
CA VAL A 108 7.36 -10.56 0.41
C VAL A 108 6.07 -10.72 -0.40
N ASP A 109 5.16 -9.74 -0.33
CA ASP A 109 3.98 -9.68 -1.21
C ASP A 109 4.45 -9.44 -2.66
N ALA A 110 4.86 -10.53 -3.28
CA ALA A 110 5.55 -10.55 -4.56
C ALA A 110 4.55 -10.90 -5.65
N GLN A 111 3.57 -10.03 -5.87
CA GLN A 111 2.74 -10.16 -7.06
C GLN A 111 3.54 -9.72 -8.27
N ILE A 112 3.85 -10.66 -9.15
CA ILE A 112 4.65 -10.42 -10.35
C ILE A 112 3.73 -10.38 -11.56
N LEU A 113 3.75 -9.26 -12.27
CA LEU A 113 3.11 -9.10 -13.57
C LEU A 113 4.00 -9.74 -14.64
N ASN A 114 3.45 -10.53 -15.56
CA ASN A 114 4.21 -10.99 -16.74
C ASN A 114 4.01 -10.06 -17.94
N GLU A 115 4.76 -10.28 -19.03
CA GLU A 115 4.71 -9.42 -20.22
C GLU A 115 3.31 -9.40 -20.85
N ASP A 116 2.62 -10.53 -20.92
CA ASP A 116 1.28 -10.63 -21.51
C ASP A 116 0.27 -9.78 -20.72
N GLN A 117 0.28 -9.88 -19.39
CA GLN A 117 -0.54 -9.05 -18.51
C GLN A 117 -0.17 -7.57 -18.61
N TYR A 118 1.11 -7.25 -18.62
CA TYR A 118 1.60 -5.88 -18.79
C TYR A 118 1.09 -5.26 -20.10
N ARG A 119 1.17 -5.98 -21.23
CA ARG A 119 0.66 -5.54 -22.53
C ARG A 119 -0.86 -5.36 -22.51
N LEU A 120 -1.60 -6.21 -21.80
CA LEU A 120 -3.04 -6.06 -21.60
C LEU A 120 -3.37 -4.81 -20.77
N VAL A 121 -2.58 -4.49 -19.74
CA VAL A 121 -2.77 -3.26 -18.94
C VAL A 121 -2.53 -2.01 -19.80
N LEU A 122 -1.49 -1.99 -20.63
CA LEU A 122 -1.27 -0.88 -21.56
C LEU A 122 -2.46 -0.70 -22.51
N ARG A 123 -3.02 -1.80 -23.03
CA ARG A 123 -4.21 -1.76 -23.88
C ARG A 123 -5.45 -1.27 -23.13
N ASP A 124 -5.67 -1.73 -21.90
CA ASP A 124 -6.78 -1.27 -21.04
C ASP A 124 -6.65 0.23 -20.75
N LEU A 125 -5.45 0.75 -20.47
CA LEU A 125 -5.24 2.19 -20.29
C LEU A 125 -5.48 2.97 -21.59
N ALA A 126 -5.07 2.43 -22.75
CA ALA A 126 -5.23 3.09 -24.05
C ALA A 126 -6.68 3.15 -24.53
N THR A 127 -7.51 2.15 -24.20
CA THR A 127 -8.87 1.98 -24.75
C THR A 127 -9.99 2.00 -23.71
N GLY A 128 -9.64 1.94 -22.44
CA GLY A 128 -10.57 1.82 -21.33
C GLY A 128 -11.11 3.16 -20.82
N PRO A 129 -11.70 3.15 -19.59
CA PRO A 129 -12.42 4.30 -19.05
C PRO A 129 -11.59 5.58 -18.92
N LEU A 130 -10.28 5.43 -18.65
CA LEU A 130 -9.37 6.57 -18.53
C LEU A 130 -9.22 7.32 -19.85
N SER A 131 -9.04 6.59 -20.96
CA SER A 131 -8.88 7.16 -22.30
C SER A 131 -10.12 7.91 -22.76
N GLN A 132 -11.31 7.39 -22.42
CA GLN A 132 -12.58 8.05 -22.70
C GLN A 132 -12.74 9.39 -21.94
N ARG A 133 -12.19 9.48 -20.73
CA ARG A 133 -12.22 10.70 -19.91
C ARG A 133 -11.15 11.71 -20.32
N SER A 134 -9.92 11.24 -20.50
CA SER A 134 -8.78 12.07 -20.89
C SER A 134 -7.73 11.23 -21.66
N PRO A 135 -7.69 11.35 -22.99
CA PRO A 135 -6.68 10.68 -23.81
C PRO A 135 -5.24 11.06 -23.41
N ARG A 136 -5.02 12.32 -23.01
CA ARG A 136 -3.69 12.79 -22.54
C ARG A 136 -3.28 12.07 -21.26
N LEU A 137 -4.20 11.93 -20.30
CA LEU A 137 -3.93 11.23 -19.04
C LEU A 137 -3.70 9.73 -19.25
N ALA A 138 -4.40 9.12 -20.22
CA ALA A 138 -4.16 7.74 -20.61
C ALA A 138 -2.75 7.50 -21.19
N ILE A 139 -2.21 8.44 -21.98
CA ILE A 139 -0.83 8.37 -22.47
C ILE A 139 0.16 8.47 -21.30
N VAL A 140 -0.08 9.38 -20.36
CA VAL A 140 0.76 9.51 -19.15
C VAL A 140 0.70 8.24 -18.28
N ALA A 141 -0.48 7.62 -18.13
CA ALA A 141 -0.63 6.38 -17.40
C ALA A 141 0.10 5.20 -18.07
N GLN A 142 0.08 5.14 -19.41
CA GLN A 142 0.88 4.16 -20.16
C GLN A 142 2.39 4.38 -19.97
N ALA A 143 2.85 5.64 -20.04
CA ALA A 143 4.25 5.97 -19.79
C ALA A 143 4.68 5.60 -18.36
N MET A 144 3.83 5.85 -17.36
CA MET A 144 4.00 5.40 -15.98
C MET A 144 4.14 3.88 -15.88
N MET A 145 3.24 3.13 -16.53
CA MET A 145 3.31 1.67 -16.56
C MET A 145 4.62 1.17 -17.18
N ILE A 146 5.06 1.77 -18.29
CA ILE A 146 6.34 1.45 -18.93
C ILE A 146 7.51 1.72 -17.96
N PHE A 147 7.52 2.89 -17.32
CA PHE A 147 8.58 3.27 -16.38
C PHE A 147 8.61 2.39 -15.13
N GLY A 148 7.46 2.00 -14.59
CA GLY A 148 7.37 1.05 -13.49
C GLY A 148 7.85 -0.34 -13.88
N PHE A 149 7.37 -0.88 -15.01
CA PHE A 149 7.57 -2.28 -15.39
C PHE A 149 8.91 -2.56 -16.10
N ARG A 150 9.39 -1.67 -16.97
CA ARG A 150 10.66 -1.83 -17.69
C ARG A 150 11.85 -1.32 -16.90
N LEU A 151 11.69 -0.15 -16.29
CA LEU A 151 12.78 0.59 -15.65
C LEU A 151 12.79 0.42 -14.12
N GLY A 152 11.72 -0.14 -13.56
CA GLY A 152 11.56 -0.28 -12.12
C GLY A 152 11.48 1.06 -11.40
N LEU A 153 11.12 2.17 -12.06
CA LEU A 153 11.11 3.48 -11.41
C LEU A 153 10.12 3.52 -10.25
N ARG A 154 10.53 4.13 -9.13
CA ARG A 154 9.59 4.45 -8.05
C ARG A 154 8.55 5.45 -8.55
N ARG A 155 7.37 5.47 -7.92
CA ARG A 155 6.26 6.38 -8.23
C ARG A 155 6.74 7.83 -8.40
N ASN A 156 7.43 8.36 -7.40
CA ASN A 156 7.97 9.73 -7.44
C ASN A 156 9.14 9.90 -8.41
N GLU A 157 9.95 8.85 -8.65
CA GLU A 157 11.00 8.87 -9.68
C GLU A 157 10.42 9.04 -11.08
N ALA A 158 9.27 8.42 -11.36
CA ALA A 158 8.58 8.50 -12.64
C ALA A 158 7.72 9.78 -12.77
N LEU A 159 6.95 10.14 -11.73
CA LEU A 159 5.98 11.24 -11.78
C LEU A 159 6.63 12.60 -12.05
N LYS A 160 7.76 12.82 -11.39
CA LYS A 160 8.44 14.11 -11.37
C LYS A 160 9.67 14.12 -12.26
N LEU A 161 9.64 13.40 -13.38
CA LEU A 161 10.68 13.50 -14.40
C LEU A 161 10.61 14.87 -15.07
N LEU A 162 11.77 15.51 -15.22
CA LEU A 162 11.88 16.73 -16.00
C LEU A 162 12.04 16.38 -17.47
N ARG A 163 11.56 17.24 -18.37
CA ARG A 163 11.76 17.05 -19.81
C ARG A 163 13.24 16.90 -20.18
N ARG A 164 14.10 17.73 -19.58
CA ARG A 164 15.56 17.71 -19.78
C ARG A 164 16.26 16.44 -19.28
N ASP A 165 15.57 15.62 -18.49
CA ASP A 165 16.10 14.35 -18.02
C ASP A 165 15.98 13.27 -19.11
N LEU A 166 15.09 13.44 -20.09
CA LEU A 166 15.02 12.62 -21.29
C LEU A 166 15.97 13.17 -22.36
N GLN A 167 17.07 12.46 -22.61
CA GLN A 167 18.07 12.83 -23.59
C GLN A 167 17.75 12.15 -24.92
N LEU A 168 17.16 12.93 -25.83
CA LEU A 168 16.95 12.52 -27.22
C LEU A 168 18.22 12.78 -28.03
N PRO A 169 18.57 11.93 -29.02
CA PRO A 169 19.69 12.17 -29.92
C PRO A 169 19.36 13.32 -30.89
N SER A 170 19.46 14.56 -30.41
CA SER A 170 19.38 15.76 -31.24
C SER A 170 20.78 16.23 -31.62
N LEU A 171 21.06 16.35 -32.92
CA LEU A 171 22.19 17.12 -33.43
C LEU A 171 21.73 18.57 -33.60
N PRO A 172 22.37 19.57 -32.96
CA PRO A 172 22.02 20.97 -33.18
C PRO A 172 22.03 21.32 -34.66
N ASP A 173 21.04 22.06 -35.16
CA ASP A 173 20.88 22.33 -36.60
C ASP A 173 22.12 22.96 -37.23
N ALA A 174 22.81 23.84 -36.50
CA ALA A 174 24.07 24.43 -36.93
C ALA A 174 25.17 23.38 -37.15
N ARG A 175 25.25 22.37 -36.27
CA ARG A 175 26.23 21.28 -36.35
C ARG A 175 25.84 20.26 -37.40
N ALA A 176 24.54 19.94 -37.53
CA ALA A 176 24.02 19.14 -38.63
C ALA A 176 24.31 19.80 -39.99
N ALA A 177 24.09 21.11 -40.12
CA ALA A 177 24.40 21.87 -41.32
C ALA A 177 25.91 21.95 -41.60
N ALA A 178 26.76 22.07 -40.58
CA ALA A 178 28.21 22.04 -40.73
C ALA A 178 28.72 20.66 -41.20
N VAL A 179 28.18 19.57 -40.64
CA VAL A 179 28.50 18.19 -41.07
C VAL A 179 28.03 17.96 -42.52
N ARG A 180 26.82 18.41 -42.88
CA ARG A 180 26.32 18.34 -44.27
C ARG A 180 27.22 19.12 -45.24
N ARG A 181 27.68 20.32 -44.84
CA ARG A 181 28.61 21.13 -45.65
C ARG A 181 29.98 20.44 -45.84
N ARG A 182 30.50 19.77 -44.82
CA ARG A 182 31.78 19.03 -44.88
C ARG A 182 31.70 17.72 -45.66
N HIS A 183 30.53 17.10 -45.75
CA HIS A 183 30.35 15.76 -46.32
C HIS A 183 29.25 15.72 -47.38
N GLN A 184 29.33 16.58 -48.39
CA GLN A 184 28.32 16.70 -49.44
C GLN A 184 28.14 15.42 -50.29
N ASN A 185 29.17 14.58 -50.37
CA ASN A 185 29.19 13.36 -51.18
C ASN A 185 28.76 12.09 -50.41
N LEU A 186 28.49 12.18 -49.11
CA LEU A 186 28.05 11.02 -48.32
C LEU A 186 26.54 10.81 -48.51
N LYS A 187 26.15 9.59 -48.91
CA LYS A 187 24.74 9.21 -49.00
C LYS A 187 24.08 9.30 -47.63
N ARG A 188 22.91 9.94 -47.57
CA ARG A 188 22.05 9.93 -46.40
C ARG A 188 21.67 8.49 -46.08
N LEU A 189 21.84 8.07 -44.82
CA LEU A 189 21.37 6.77 -44.36
C LEU A 189 19.87 6.67 -44.63
N SER A 190 19.44 5.55 -45.24
CA SER A 190 18.01 5.26 -45.39
C SER A 190 17.37 5.14 -43.99
N PRO A 191 16.06 5.41 -43.86
CA PRO A 191 15.35 5.22 -42.60
C PRO A 191 15.59 3.84 -41.97
N GLU A 192 15.65 2.78 -42.79
CA GLU A 192 15.92 1.41 -42.31
C GLU A 192 17.34 1.26 -41.74
N ARG A 193 18.34 1.86 -42.39
CA ARG A 193 19.72 1.89 -41.86
C ARG A 193 19.84 2.74 -40.60
N PHE A 194 18.97 3.74 -40.44
CA PHE A 194 18.85 4.52 -39.21
C PHE A 194 18.26 3.71 -38.06
N THR A 195 17.36 2.76 -38.34
CA THR A 195 16.82 1.81 -37.35
C THR A 195 17.89 0.85 -36.83
N VAL A 196 18.79 0.40 -37.72
CA VAL A 196 19.94 -0.48 -37.36
C VAL A 196 20.95 0.22 -36.45
N LEU A 197 21.04 1.56 -36.52
CA LEU A 197 22.01 2.34 -35.75
C LEU A 197 21.59 2.66 -34.31
N GLU A 198 20.49 2.08 -33.80
CA GLU A 198 20.01 2.19 -32.41
C GLU A 198 20.13 3.60 -31.82
N ARG A 199 19.08 4.43 -31.94
CA ARG A 199 19.10 5.81 -31.44
C ARG A 199 19.38 5.83 -29.92
N PRO A 200 20.49 6.42 -29.45
CA PRO A 200 20.84 6.40 -28.03
C PRO A 200 19.95 7.39 -27.27
N ILE A 201 18.76 6.92 -26.90
CA ILE A 201 17.85 7.64 -26.01
C ILE A 201 18.15 7.21 -24.59
N ASN A 202 18.46 8.18 -23.74
CA ASN A 202 18.82 7.96 -22.35
C ASN A 202 17.87 8.72 -21.42
N LEU A 203 17.54 8.12 -20.28
CA LEU A 203 16.80 8.75 -19.21
C LEU A 203 17.71 8.96 -17.99
N LEU A 204 17.89 10.20 -17.59
CA LEU A 204 18.68 10.58 -16.43
C LEU A 204 17.81 10.65 -15.17
N ILE A 205 18.06 9.76 -14.22
CA ILE A 205 17.43 9.83 -12.90
C ILE A 205 18.38 10.58 -11.97
N ARG A 206 18.00 11.78 -11.52
CA ARG A 206 18.79 12.64 -10.62
C ARG A 206 17.89 13.42 -9.64
N PRO A 207 18.38 13.88 -8.49
CA PRO A 207 17.57 14.70 -7.60
C PRO A 207 17.37 16.11 -8.19
N HIS A 208 16.26 16.75 -7.81
CA HIS A 208 16.00 18.18 -8.05
C HIS A 208 15.09 18.72 -6.93
N ALA A 209 14.84 20.03 -6.93
CA ALA A 209 14.13 20.72 -5.82
C ALA A 209 12.76 20.14 -5.44
N GLN A 210 12.09 19.43 -6.35
CA GLN A 210 10.75 18.87 -6.15
C GLN A 210 10.75 17.34 -5.97
N ARG A 211 11.93 16.70 -6.08
CA ARG A 211 12.13 15.26 -5.97
C ARG A 211 13.52 14.95 -5.41
N ALA A 212 13.55 14.54 -4.15
CA ALA A 212 14.72 13.88 -3.57
C ALA A 212 14.85 12.45 -4.12
N LEU A 213 16.08 11.92 -4.11
CA LEU A 213 16.34 10.51 -4.36
C LEU A 213 16.72 9.82 -3.05
N LYS A 214 16.24 8.58 -2.87
CA LYS A 214 16.43 7.76 -1.66
C LYS A 214 17.90 7.61 -1.24
N THR A 215 18.84 7.59 -2.20
CA THR A 215 20.28 7.55 -1.95
C THR A 215 21.06 8.27 -3.05
N ARG A 216 22.33 8.64 -2.80
CA ARG A 216 23.26 9.10 -3.87
C ARG A 216 23.40 8.07 -5.00
N ASN A 217 23.35 6.76 -4.67
CA ASN A 217 23.42 5.64 -5.63
C ASN A 217 22.17 5.51 -6.50
N SER A 218 21.09 6.23 -6.20
CA SER A 218 19.89 6.23 -7.03
C SER A 218 20.02 7.17 -8.24
N THR A 219 21.07 8.00 -8.30
CA THR A 219 21.41 8.80 -9.49
C THR A 219 21.97 7.87 -10.57
N ARG A 220 21.30 7.76 -11.71
CA ARG A 220 21.63 6.78 -12.76
C ARG A 220 21.15 7.21 -14.13
N THR A 221 21.78 6.67 -15.17
CA THR A 221 21.36 6.86 -16.57
C THR A 221 20.83 5.54 -17.10
N LEU A 222 19.63 5.53 -17.65
CA LEU A 222 18.95 4.36 -18.19
C LEU A 222 18.90 4.45 -19.72
N GLN A 223 19.42 3.43 -20.40
CA GLN A 223 19.43 3.35 -21.86
C GLN A 223 18.06 2.86 -22.34
N LEU A 224 17.17 3.79 -22.69
CA LEU A 224 15.79 3.46 -23.04
C LEU A 224 15.70 2.58 -24.30
N HIS A 225 16.55 2.83 -25.29
CA HIS A 225 16.62 2.04 -26.52
C HIS A 225 17.00 0.56 -26.30
N VAL A 226 17.64 0.23 -25.17
CA VAL A 226 17.94 -1.15 -24.78
C VAL A 226 16.80 -1.75 -23.95
N LEU A 227 16.26 -0.97 -23.01
CA LEU A 227 15.33 -1.45 -22.00
C LEU A 227 13.86 -1.51 -22.47
N LEU A 228 13.46 -0.63 -23.38
CA LEU A 228 12.09 -0.55 -23.90
C LEU A 228 11.95 -1.26 -25.24
N GLU A 229 10.74 -1.71 -25.54
CA GLU A 229 10.35 -2.18 -26.87
C GLU A 229 10.15 -1.00 -27.84
N PRO A 230 10.27 -1.20 -29.16
CA PRO A 230 10.22 -0.11 -30.13
C PRO A 230 8.95 0.75 -30.07
N ASP A 231 7.80 0.11 -29.80
CA ASP A 231 6.51 0.79 -29.68
C ASP A 231 6.39 1.59 -28.37
N GLU A 232 6.95 1.08 -27.29
CA GLU A 232 7.04 1.78 -26.00
C GLU A 232 7.94 3.01 -26.11
N LEU A 233 9.10 2.87 -26.75
CA LEU A 233 10.02 3.98 -26.98
C LEU A 233 9.37 5.08 -27.82
N GLN A 234 8.65 4.70 -28.87
CA GLN A 234 7.92 5.63 -29.72
C GLN A 234 6.81 6.38 -28.96
N LEU A 235 6.18 5.76 -27.97
CA LEU A 235 5.20 6.42 -27.10
C LEU A 235 5.88 7.50 -26.25
N ILE A 236 7.03 7.18 -25.64
CA ILE A 236 7.80 8.14 -24.82
C ILE A 236 8.31 9.30 -25.67
N GLU A 237 8.84 9.03 -26.88
CA GLU A 237 9.27 10.07 -27.82
C GLU A 237 8.11 11.00 -28.21
N ARG A 238 6.94 10.43 -28.56
CA ARG A 238 5.75 11.22 -28.90
C ARG A 238 5.29 12.11 -27.75
N LEU A 239 5.31 11.58 -26.53
CA LEU A 239 4.95 12.35 -25.34
C LEU A 239 5.93 13.51 -25.10
N ALA A 240 7.23 13.26 -25.28
CA ALA A 240 8.26 14.29 -25.14
C ALA A 240 8.12 15.38 -26.21
N GLN A 241 7.97 15.00 -27.48
CA GLN A 241 7.77 15.97 -28.58
C GLN A 241 6.52 16.82 -28.36
N LEU A 242 5.42 16.20 -27.93
CA LEU A 242 4.18 16.92 -27.65
C LEU A 242 4.37 17.95 -26.54
N ARG A 243 5.08 17.59 -25.46
CA ARG A 243 5.45 18.55 -24.42
C ARG A 243 6.35 19.64 -24.99
N ASP A 244 7.36 19.29 -25.79
CA ASP A 244 8.27 20.25 -26.44
C ASP A 244 7.50 21.32 -27.22
N ASP A 245 6.53 20.91 -28.02
CA ASP A 245 5.66 21.80 -28.80
C ASP A 245 4.76 22.68 -27.91
N GLU A 246 4.23 22.13 -26.80
CA GLU A 246 3.39 22.88 -25.85
C GLU A 246 4.18 24.01 -25.16
N GLU A 247 5.38 23.71 -24.63
CA GLU A 247 6.21 24.72 -23.97
C GLU A 247 6.80 25.75 -24.95
N LEU A 248 7.02 25.36 -26.22
CA LEU A 248 7.44 26.32 -27.26
C LEU A 248 6.35 27.36 -27.54
N LYS A 249 5.07 26.95 -27.47
CA LYS A 249 3.92 27.85 -27.66
C LYS A 249 3.66 28.72 -26.44
N SER A 250 3.64 28.11 -25.26
CA SER A 250 3.37 28.79 -23.99
C SER A 250 4.11 28.07 -22.87
N PRO A 251 5.25 28.61 -22.39
CA PRO A 251 5.96 28.04 -21.26
C PRO A 251 5.04 27.90 -20.04
N TYR A 252 4.97 26.70 -19.47
CA TYR A 252 4.06 26.38 -18.36
C TYR A 252 4.72 25.51 -17.29
N SER A 253 5.39 24.42 -17.68
CA SER A 253 6.02 23.48 -16.74
C SER A 253 7.21 22.72 -17.33
N GLU A 254 8.29 22.61 -16.55
CA GLU A 254 9.48 21.83 -16.90
C GLU A 254 9.30 20.30 -16.79
N PHE A 255 8.18 19.84 -16.22
CA PHE A 255 7.90 18.41 -16.02
C PHE A 255 7.45 17.71 -17.31
N LEU A 256 7.91 16.48 -17.49
CA LEU A 256 7.52 15.61 -18.60
C LEU A 256 6.05 15.23 -18.51
N PHE A 257 5.57 14.92 -17.30
CA PHE A 257 4.16 14.60 -17.04
C PHE A 257 3.40 15.82 -16.53
N CYS A 258 3.09 16.73 -17.45
CA CYS A 258 2.19 17.86 -17.21
C CYS A 258 1.14 17.90 -18.32
N ILE A 259 -0.09 18.25 -17.95
CA ILE A 259 -1.23 18.47 -18.85
C ILE A 259 -1.69 19.91 -18.55
N PRO A 260 -1.26 20.91 -19.32
CA PRO A 260 -1.54 22.32 -19.04
C PRO A 260 -3.03 22.64 -18.84
N GLU A 261 -3.91 21.88 -19.50
CA GLU A 261 -5.37 21.99 -19.39
C GLU A 261 -5.88 21.73 -17.97
N PHE A 262 -5.14 20.96 -17.16
CA PHE A 262 -5.48 20.69 -15.76
C PHE A 262 -4.94 21.76 -14.79
N GLN A 263 -4.23 22.77 -15.30
CA GLN A 263 -3.70 23.88 -14.52
C GLN A 263 -2.81 23.46 -13.33
N THR A 264 -2.14 22.31 -13.43
CA THR A 264 -1.21 21.81 -12.42
C THR A 264 0.22 21.71 -12.97
N ARG A 265 1.22 21.93 -12.11
CA ARG A 265 2.65 21.84 -12.49
C ARG A 265 3.06 20.44 -12.99
N TRP A 266 2.40 19.39 -12.53
CA TRP A 266 2.50 18.03 -13.06
C TRP A 266 1.16 17.31 -12.84
N VAL A 267 0.97 16.15 -13.46
CA VAL A 267 -0.27 15.36 -13.33
C VAL A 267 -0.51 14.95 -11.88
N SER A 268 -1.73 15.14 -11.38
CA SER A 268 -2.08 14.76 -10.01
C SER A 268 -1.95 13.26 -9.76
N GLU A 269 -1.25 12.90 -8.69
CA GLU A 269 -1.10 11.51 -8.26
C GLU A 269 -2.44 10.88 -7.90
N SER A 270 -3.31 11.61 -7.20
CA SER A 270 -4.63 11.16 -6.76
C SER A 270 -5.57 10.83 -7.92
N THR A 271 -5.29 11.35 -9.11
CA THR A 271 -6.05 11.01 -10.33
C THR A 271 -5.39 9.86 -11.09
N LEU A 272 -4.06 9.85 -11.16
CA LEU A 272 -3.30 8.93 -12.00
C LEU A 272 -3.13 7.54 -11.36
N MET A 273 -2.79 7.47 -10.07
CA MET A 273 -2.51 6.20 -9.40
C MET A 273 -3.74 5.30 -9.28
N PRO A 274 -4.93 5.79 -8.88
CA PRO A 274 -6.12 4.94 -8.86
C PRO A 274 -6.45 4.36 -10.23
N ALA A 275 -6.31 5.15 -11.30
CA ALA A 275 -6.58 4.66 -12.66
C ALA A 275 -5.62 3.55 -13.08
N ILE A 276 -4.33 3.65 -12.72
CA ILE A 276 -3.32 2.60 -12.95
C ILE A 276 -3.62 1.36 -12.10
N HIS A 277 -3.92 1.55 -10.81
CA HIS A 277 -4.26 0.45 -9.90
C HIS A 277 -5.51 -0.29 -10.36
N ASP A 278 -6.54 0.42 -10.80
CA ASP A 278 -7.77 -0.20 -11.29
C ASP A 278 -7.52 -0.98 -12.59
N ALA A 279 -6.68 -0.46 -13.50
CA ALA A 279 -6.29 -1.20 -14.71
C ALA A 279 -5.51 -2.48 -14.37
N LEU A 280 -4.55 -2.37 -13.45
CA LEU A 280 -3.78 -3.51 -12.93
C LEU A 280 -4.70 -4.57 -12.32
N ARG A 281 -5.61 -4.17 -11.44
CA ARG A 281 -6.56 -5.07 -10.76
C ARG A 281 -7.55 -5.70 -11.72
N ARG A 282 -8.06 -4.94 -12.70
CA ARG A 282 -8.97 -5.46 -13.75
C ARG A 282 -8.30 -6.55 -14.58
N VAL A 283 -7.08 -6.32 -15.05
CA VAL A 283 -6.37 -7.26 -15.93
C VAL A 283 -5.88 -8.49 -15.18
N THR A 284 -5.36 -8.31 -13.96
CA THR A 284 -4.80 -9.40 -13.16
C THR A 284 -5.86 -10.20 -12.41
N GLY A 285 -7.03 -9.60 -12.17
CA GLY A 285 -8.04 -10.15 -11.26
C GLY A 285 -7.59 -10.17 -9.80
N CYS A 286 -6.51 -9.45 -9.45
CA CYS A 286 -5.97 -9.41 -8.10
C CYS A 286 -6.24 -8.03 -7.47
N SER A 287 -6.91 -8.01 -6.32
CA SER A 287 -7.30 -6.77 -5.62
C SER A 287 -6.11 -5.98 -5.09
N ASP A 288 -5.03 -6.67 -4.73
CA ASP A 288 -3.92 -6.05 -4.00
C ASP A 288 -2.83 -5.52 -4.95
N MET A 289 -3.02 -5.70 -6.27
CA MET A 289 -2.08 -5.21 -7.27
C MET A 289 -2.04 -3.67 -7.28
N HIS A 290 -0.84 -3.11 -7.12
CA HIS A 290 -0.60 -1.67 -7.10
C HIS A 290 0.76 -1.34 -7.75
N TYR A 291 1.05 -0.05 -7.96
CA TYR A 291 2.19 0.41 -8.77
C TYR A 291 3.55 -0.15 -8.29
N HIS A 292 3.75 -0.35 -6.99
CA HIS A 292 5.02 -0.86 -6.46
C HIS A 292 5.37 -2.27 -6.96
N HIS A 293 4.37 -3.11 -7.23
CA HIS A 293 4.57 -4.45 -7.78
C HIS A 293 5.21 -4.43 -9.17
N LEU A 294 5.10 -3.33 -9.91
CA LEU A 294 5.79 -3.16 -11.19
C LEU A 294 7.31 -3.16 -10.99
N ARG A 295 7.81 -2.59 -9.88
CA ARG A 295 9.24 -2.59 -9.55
C ARG A 295 9.74 -3.99 -9.21
N HIS A 296 8.96 -4.78 -8.48
CA HIS A 296 9.26 -6.21 -8.25
C HIS A 296 9.28 -6.99 -9.56
N SER A 297 8.31 -6.72 -10.44
CA SER A 297 8.21 -7.34 -11.76
C SER A 297 9.42 -6.98 -12.62
N ALA A 298 9.80 -5.72 -12.69
CA ALA A 298 10.98 -5.22 -13.41
C ALA A 298 12.25 -5.94 -12.93
N ALA A 299 12.48 -5.97 -11.61
CA ALA A 299 13.64 -6.62 -11.01
C ALA A 299 13.70 -8.12 -11.32
N THR A 300 12.56 -8.80 -11.14
CA THR A 300 12.41 -10.24 -11.32
C THR A 300 12.65 -10.64 -12.78
N TRP A 301 11.98 -9.98 -13.72
CA TRP A 301 12.09 -10.33 -15.14
C TRP A 301 13.43 -9.93 -15.75
N LEU A 302 13.98 -8.76 -15.41
CA LEU A 302 15.30 -8.36 -15.89
C LEU A 302 16.38 -9.34 -15.40
N THR A 303 16.34 -9.72 -14.12
CA THR A 303 17.26 -10.72 -13.57
C THR A 303 17.09 -12.06 -14.26
N PHE A 304 15.85 -12.53 -14.41
CA PHE A 304 15.57 -13.81 -15.04
C PHE A 304 16.06 -13.85 -16.49
N LYS A 305 15.77 -12.81 -17.28
CA LYS A 305 16.20 -12.71 -18.69
C LYS A 305 17.71 -12.71 -18.84
N LEU A 306 18.41 -11.88 -18.08
CA LEU A 306 19.88 -11.80 -18.12
C LEU A 306 20.53 -13.11 -17.65
N ALA A 307 20.01 -13.71 -16.57
CA ALA A 307 20.53 -14.97 -16.04
C ALA A 307 20.24 -16.14 -17.00
N ALA A 308 19.03 -16.27 -17.52
CA ALA A 308 18.65 -17.32 -18.47
C ALA A 308 19.47 -17.22 -19.76
N SER A 309 19.77 -16.00 -20.23
CA SER A 309 20.68 -15.80 -21.36
C SER A 309 22.11 -16.19 -21.01
N ALA A 310 22.63 -15.76 -19.86
CA ALA A 310 24.00 -16.06 -19.43
C ALA A 310 24.25 -17.56 -19.20
N PHE A 311 23.22 -18.29 -18.77
CA PHE A 311 23.26 -19.75 -18.60
C PHE A 311 22.90 -20.52 -19.86
N GLY A 312 22.52 -19.86 -20.96
CA GLY A 312 22.13 -20.54 -22.20
C GLY A 312 20.82 -21.33 -22.11
N ILE A 313 19.93 -21.00 -21.16
CA ILE A 313 18.67 -21.72 -20.88
C ILE A 313 17.41 -20.93 -21.30
N SER A 314 17.55 -20.00 -22.24
CA SER A 314 16.46 -19.09 -22.59
C SER A 314 15.31 -19.80 -23.33
N GLN A 315 15.61 -20.87 -24.08
CA GLN A 315 14.59 -21.66 -24.78
C GLN A 315 13.80 -22.54 -23.80
N GLU A 316 14.48 -23.07 -22.79
CA GLU A 316 13.97 -23.94 -21.73
C GLU A 316 12.98 -23.21 -20.83
N ALA A 317 13.04 -21.87 -20.77
CA ALA A 317 12.02 -21.05 -20.13
C ALA A 317 10.61 -21.31 -20.68
N GLY A 318 10.49 -21.84 -21.91
CA GLY A 318 9.22 -22.27 -22.50
C GLY A 318 8.49 -23.36 -21.70
N LEU A 319 9.18 -24.10 -20.82
CA LEU A 319 8.53 -25.06 -19.93
C LEU A 319 7.75 -24.39 -18.80
N LEU A 320 8.18 -23.20 -18.38
CA LEU A 320 7.50 -22.40 -17.35
C LEU A 320 6.49 -21.44 -17.97
N PHE A 321 6.83 -20.83 -19.09
CA PHE A 321 6.09 -19.70 -19.66
C PHE A 321 5.58 -19.93 -21.09
N GLY A 322 5.58 -21.16 -21.60
CA GLY A 322 5.17 -21.47 -22.97
C GLY A 322 3.72 -21.12 -23.31
N GLU A 323 2.84 -20.96 -22.31
CA GLU A 323 1.46 -20.49 -22.50
C GLU A 323 1.34 -18.96 -22.57
N HIS A 324 2.46 -18.24 -22.39
CA HIS A 324 2.56 -16.79 -22.35
C HIS A 324 3.43 -16.29 -23.53
N PRO A 325 2.84 -16.14 -24.74
CA PRO A 325 3.60 -15.90 -25.97
C PRO A 325 4.34 -14.57 -25.96
N GLN A 326 3.78 -13.49 -25.38
CA GLN A 326 4.50 -12.22 -25.31
C GLN A 326 5.68 -12.32 -24.34
N THR A 327 5.49 -13.00 -23.21
CA THR A 327 6.56 -13.26 -22.23
C THR A 327 7.70 -14.05 -22.86
N MET A 328 7.40 -15.12 -23.61
CA MET A 328 8.43 -15.89 -24.31
C MET A 328 9.13 -15.09 -25.39
N LYS A 329 8.38 -14.34 -26.21
CA LYS A 329 8.97 -13.45 -27.22
C LYS A 329 9.96 -12.47 -26.58
N TRP A 330 9.57 -11.86 -25.47
CA TRP A 330 10.44 -10.93 -24.76
C TRP A 330 11.66 -11.64 -24.15
N LEU A 331 11.50 -12.81 -23.54
CA LEU A 331 12.62 -13.55 -22.95
C LEU A 331 13.67 -13.98 -23.98
N LEU A 332 13.23 -14.36 -25.18
CA LEU A 332 14.11 -14.83 -26.26
C LEU A 332 14.86 -13.68 -26.95
N ASP A 333 14.38 -12.44 -26.86
CA ASP A 333 15.08 -11.26 -27.40
C ASP A 333 16.25 -10.83 -26.49
N THR A 334 17.37 -11.54 -26.59
CA THR A 334 18.53 -11.33 -25.71
C THR A 334 19.65 -10.51 -26.35
N GLU A 335 19.65 -10.35 -27.68
CA GLU A 335 20.80 -9.77 -28.41
C GLU A 335 21.12 -8.34 -27.93
N ARG A 336 20.11 -7.47 -27.88
CA ARG A 336 20.28 -6.07 -27.45
C ARG A 336 20.77 -5.96 -26.00
N PHE A 337 20.27 -6.82 -25.12
CA PHE A 337 20.66 -6.86 -23.70
C PHE A 337 22.08 -7.39 -23.53
N ASN A 338 22.44 -8.45 -24.25
CA ASN A 338 23.76 -9.07 -24.18
C ASN A 338 24.85 -8.11 -24.67
N ARG A 339 24.59 -7.40 -25.79
CA ARG A 339 25.49 -6.37 -26.32
C ARG A 339 25.68 -5.22 -25.35
N ALA A 340 24.60 -4.73 -24.74
CA ALA A 340 24.63 -3.57 -23.86
C ALA A 340 25.17 -3.88 -22.44
N PHE A 341 24.89 -5.06 -21.89
CA PHE A 341 25.15 -5.35 -20.47
C PHE A 341 26.16 -6.45 -20.21
N LEU A 342 26.32 -7.44 -21.11
CA LEU A 342 27.17 -8.61 -20.85
C LEU A 342 28.55 -8.49 -21.49
N HIS A 343 28.73 -7.73 -22.58
CA HIS A 343 29.98 -7.39 -23.31
C HIS A 343 30.88 -8.57 -23.76
N SER A 344 30.89 -9.71 -23.08
CA SER A 344 31.52 -10.99 -23.44
C SER A 344 30.77 -12.17 -22.79
N PRO A 345 30.52 -13.28 -23.51
CA PRO A 345 29.87 -14.49 -22.98
C PRO A 345 30.63 -15.18 -21.84
N GLU A 346 31.94 -14.92 -21.70
CA GLU A 346 32.84 -15.63 -20.78
C GLU A 346 32.90 -15.01 -19.37
N SER A 347 32.13 -13.94 -19.10
CA SER A 347 32.21 -13.20 -17.83
C SER A 347 31.16 -13.61 -16.80
N ALA A 348 31.60 -13.73 -15.54
CA ALA A 348 30.85 -14.29 -14.41
C ALA A 348 29.44 -13.72 -14.16
N THR A 349 28.50 -14.64 -13.87
CA THR A 349 27.08 -14.45 -13.51
C THR A 349 26.81 -13.48 -12.35
N ARG A 350 27.81 -13.20 -11.51
CA ARG A 350 27.73 -12.17 -10.46
C ARG A 350 27.32 -10.81 -11.03
N ARG A 351 27.68 -10.49 -12.28
CA ARG A 351 27.31 -9.24 -12.96
C ARG A 351 25.79 -9.04 -13.06
N VAL A 352 25.00 -10.10 -13.23
CA VAL A 352 23.54 -9.98 -13.46
C VAL A 352 22.82 -9.24 -12.33
N ILE A 353 23.10 -9.61 -11.08
CA ILE A 353 22.46 -8.98 -9.92
C ILE A 353 22.98 -7.55 -9.74
N HIS A 354 24.25 -7.29 -10.04
CA HIS A 354 24.82 -5.93 -10.02
C HIS A 354 24.19 -5.04 -11.10
N ILE A 355 23.98 -5.55 -12.32
CA ILE A 355 23.31 -4.84 -13.42
C ILE A 355 21.88 -4.50 -13.00
N THR A 356 21.13 -5.49 -12.50
CA THR A 356 19.76 -5.27 -12.02
C THR A 356 19.72 -4.23 -10.89
N SER A 357 20.64 -4.34 -9.93
CA SER A 357 20.78 -3.36 -8.84
C SER A 357 21.06 -1.95 -9.36
N ALA A 358 21.91 -1.81 -10.38
CA ALA A 358 22.25 -0.53 -10.99
C ALA A 358 21.05 0.08 -11.74
N VAL A 359 20.32 -0.72 -12.52
CA VAL A 359 19.10 -0.29 -13.21
C VAL A 359 18.02 0.17 -12.22
N LEU A 360 17.88 -0.52 -11.09
CA LEU A 360 16.93 -0.15 -10.04
C LEU A 360 17.42 1.03 -9.17
N GLY A 361 18.70 1.37 -9.19
CA GLY A 361 19.29 2.39 -8.31
C GLY A 361 19.35 1.96 -6.84
N HIS A 362 19.58 0.67 -6.59
CA HIS A 362 19.80 0.12 -5.25
C HIS A 362 21.27 0.26 -4.82
N ALA A 363 21.48 0.57 -3.54
CA ALA A 363 22.82 0.71 -2.97
C ALA A 363 23.60 -0.61 -2.92
N SER A 364 22.91 -1.76 -2.91
CA SER A 364 23.56 -3.07 -2.94
C SER A 364 22.75 -4.13 -3.72
N PRO A 365 23.44 -5.10 -4.33
CA PRO A 365 22.82 -6.30 -4.90
C PRO A 365 22.01 -7.11 -3.86
N LYS A 366 22.42 -7.04 -2.58
CA LYS A 366 21.73 -7.73 -1.48
C LYS A 366 20.30 -7.23 -1.33
N THR A 367 20.08 -5.92 -1.38
CA THR A 367 18.74 -5.31 -1.30
C THR A 367 17.86 -5.76 -2.47
N SER A 368 18.42 -5.80 -3.68
CA SER A 368 17.72 -6.30 -4.88
C SER A 368 17.30 -7.76 -4.69
N LEU A 369 18.22 -8.60 -4.24
CA LEU A 369 18.00 -10.05 -4.11
C LEU A 369 17.05 -10.41 -2.98
N LEU A 370 17.11 -9.70 -1.86
CA LEU A 370 16.31 -10.03 -0.67
C LEU A 370 14.85 -9.63 -0.81
N TYR A 371 14.57 -8.51 -1.50
CA TYR A 371 13.24 -7.90 -1.50
C TYR A 371 12.57 -7.85 -2.87
N TYR A 372 13.32 -7.74 -3.97
CA TYR A 372 12.74 -7.44 -5.28
C TYR A 372 12.78 -8.59 -6.29
N ILE A 373 13.78 -9.47 -6.19
CA ILE A 373 13.99 -10.56 -7.15
C ILE A 373 13.31 -11.84 -6.66
N HIS A 374 12.31 -12.30 -7.41
CA HIS A 374 11.51 -13.47 -7.04
C HIS A 374 11.67 -14.67 -8.00
N CYS A 375 12.56 -14.56 -9.00
CA CYS A 375 12.76 -15.59 -10.03
C CYS A 375 13.79 -16.67 -9.66
N MET A 376 14.44 -16.59 -8.49
CA MET A 376 15.50 -17.53 -8.11
C MET A 376 15.06 -19.00 -8.10
N PRO A 377 13.83 -19.35 -7.65
CA PRO A 377 13.33 -20.72 -7.76
C PRO A 377 13.17 -21.18 -9.22
N TRP A 378 12.72 -20.29 -10.12
CA TRP A 378 12.56 -20.60 -11.54
C TRP A 378 13.91 -20.89 -12.19
N LEU A 379 14.90 -20.02 -11.96
CA LEU A 379 16.26 -20.22 -12.46
C LEU A 379 16.86 -21.50 -11.90
N SER A 380 16.67 -21.78 -10.61
CA SER A 380 17.18 -23.00 -9.98
C SER A 380 16.57 -24.25 -10.61
N ALA A 381 15.24 -24.25 -10.85
CA ALA A 381 14.57 -25.36 -11.51
C ALA A 381 15.10 -25.62 -12.93
N LEU A 382 15.33 -24.54 -13.70
CA LEU A 382 15.89 -24.66 -15.05
C LEU A 382 17.36 -25.12 -15.03
N CYS A 383 18.22 -24.48 -14.23
CA CYS A 383 19.62 -24.88 -14.13
C CYS A 383 19.78 -26.33 -13.63
N TRP A 384 18.92 -26.76 -12.70
CA TRP A 384 18.92 -28.14 -12.17
C TRP A 384 18.75 -29.17 -13.29
N GLN A 385 17.80 -28.95 -14.20
CA GLN A 385 17.44 -29.95 -15.20
C GLN A 385 18.32 -29.92 -16.46
N TRP A 386 18.88 -28.77 -16.84
CA TRP A 386 19.57 -28.60 -18.14
C TRP A 386 21.05 -28.24 -18.08
N ASN A 387 21.59 -27.83 -16.93
CA ASN A 387 23.01 -27.45 -16.77
C ASN A 387 23.63 -28.04 -15.49
N PRO A 388 23.74 -29.38 -15.38
CA PRO A 388 24.20 -30.05 -14.16
C PRO A 388 25.66 -29.73 -13.80
N GLU A 389 26.48 -29.25 -14.73
CA GLU A 389 27.86 -28.81 -14.49
C GLU A 389 27.97 -27.51 -13.68
N PHE A 390 26.92 -26.69 -13.65
CA PHE A 390 26.84 -25.46 -12.84
C PHE A 390 26.28 -25.72 -11.43
N TRP A 391 26.22 -26.98 -11.00
CA TRP A 391 25.71 -27.39 -9.71
C TRP A 391 26.57 -26.84 -8.55
N PRO A 392 26.01 -26.07 -7.60
CA PRO A 392 26.73 -25.72 -6.38
C PRO A 392 26.90 -26.98 -5.54
N PRO A 393 28.11 -27.35 -5.08
CA PRO A 393 28.39 -28.61 -4.39
C PRO A 393 27.33 -28.97 -3.34
N GLY A 394 27.01 -30.25 -3.17
CA GLY A 394 25.86 -30.67 -2.34
C GLY A 394 25.87 -30.10 -0.91
N HIS A 395 27.05 -29.84 -0.35
CA HIS A 395 27.23 -29.22 0.96
C HIS A 395 26.81 -27.74 1.00
N VAL A 396 26.92 -27.01 -0.12
CA VAL A 396 26.46 -25.62 -0.26
C VAL A 396 24.94 -25.59 -0.22
N ILE A 397 24.28 -26.50 -0.95
CA ILE A 397 22.81 -26.62 -0.95
C ILE A 397 22.31 -27.02 0.43
N ALA A 398 22.92 -28.02 1.07
CA ALA A 398 22.57 -28.45 2.43
C ALA A 398 22.70 -27.29 3.44
N LYS A 399 23.76 -26.49 3.32
CA LYS A 399 23.98 -25.30 4.16
C LYS A 399 22.96 -24.18 3.90
N ILE A 400 22.59 -23.94 2.63
CA ILE A 400 21.56 -22.96 2.26
C ILE A 400 20.18 -23.40 2.76
N ALA A 401 19.84 -24.68 2.59
CA ALA A 401 18.56 -25.25 3.02
C ALA A 401 18.51 -25.57 4.52
N GLN A 402 19.61 -25.38 5.26
CA GLN A 402 19.77 -25.74 6.67
C GLN A 402 19.41 -27.21 6.97
N VAL A 403 19.77 -28.11 6.06
CA VAL A 403 19.57 -29.56 6.22
C VAL A 403 20.91 -30.27 6.34
N SER A 404 20.91 -31.43 6.97
CA SER A 404 22.06 -32.33 7.00
C SER A 404 22.42 -32.77 5.58
N LEU A 405 23.72 -32.85 5.28
CA LEU A 405 24.20 -33.49 4.05
C LEU A 405 23.60 -34.90 3.94
N PRO A 406 23.04 -35.30 2.78
CA PRO A 406 22.67 -36.68 2.56
C PRO A 406 23.92 -37.55 2.71
N ASN A 407 23.82 -38.68 3.42
CA ASN A 407 24.91 -39.65 3.48
C ASN A 407 25.29 -40.06 2.04
N LYS A 408 26.58 -39.94 1.69
CA LYS A 408 27.09 -40.41 0.38
C LYS A 408 26.69 -41.88 0.20
N PRO A 409 25.96 -42.27 -0.86
CA PRO A 409 25.86 -43.67 -1.24
C PRO A 409 27.08 -44.07 -2.08
N ASP A 410 27.44 -45.34 -1.97
CA ASP A 410 28.49 -46.01 -2.74
C ASP A 410 28.10 -46.15 -4.22
N ASP A 411 28.21 -45.04 -4.95
CA ASP A 411 27.87 -45.01 -6.37
C ASP A 411 29.07 -45.39 -7.24
N LEU A 412 28.97 -46.52 -7.96
CA LEU A 412 29.97 -47.01 -8.92
C LEU A 412 30.45 -45.89 -9.88
N PRO A 413 31.77 -45.79 -10.14
CA PRO A 413 32.35 -44.73 -10.95
C PRO A 413 31.87 -44.80 -12.41
N ALA A 414 31.49 -43.65 -12.96
CA ALA A 414 31.25 -43.44 -14.39
C ALA A 414 32.17 -42.31 -14.88
N PRO A 415 32.80 -42.43 -16.07
CA PRO A 415 33.74 -41.41 -16.56
C PRO A 415 33.06 -40.05 -16.77
N GLY A 416 33.68 -38.97 -16.28
CA GLY A 416 33.35 -37.59 -16.65
C GLY A 416 32.38 -36.80 -15.75
N LEU A 417 31.79 -37.39 -14.71
CA LEU A 417 30.88 -36.66 -13.79
C LEU A 417 31.21 -36.90 -12.30
N PRO A 418 31.37 -35.84 -11.48
CA PRO A 418 31.51 -35.94 -10.02
C PRO A 418 30.42 -36.80 -9.38
N ALA A 419 30.79 -37.56 -8.34
CA ALA A 419 29.89 -38.48 -7.63
C ALA A 419 28.62 -37.80 -7.09
N GLU A 420 28.74 -36.53 -6.68
CA GLU A 420 27.64 -35.71 -6.17
C GLU A 420 26.56 -35.44 -7.23
N ILE A 421 26.98 -35.18 -8.49
CA ILE A 421 26.07 -34.94 -9.61
C ILE A 421 25.34 -36.24 -10.00
N ARG A 422 26.03 -37.40 -9.94
CA ARG A 422 25.41 -38.72 -10.16
C ARG A 422 24.32 -39.02 -9.13
N HIS A 423 24.60 -38.78 -7.86
CA HIS A 423 23.65 -38.99 -6.78
C HIS A 423 22.38 -38.16 -6.96
N MET A 424 22.54 -36.86 -7.28
CA MET A 424 21.42 -35.97 -7.54
C MET A 424 20.62 -36.38 -8.78
N ARG A 425 21.27 -36.78 -9.88
CA ARG A 425 20.56 -37.32 -11.07
C ARG A 425 19.69 -38.55 -10.74
N ARG A 426 20.13 -39.43 -9.83
CA ARG A 426 19.33 -40.57 -9.38
C ARG A 426 18.11 -40.12 -8.56
N ILE A 427 18.27 -39.15 -7.67
CA ILE A 427 17.15 -38.60 -6.89
C ILE A 427 16.13 -37.94 -7.84
N ILE A 428 16.57 -37.12 -8.79
CA ILE A 428 15.71 -36.48 -9.80
C ILE A 428 15.02 -37.53 -10.66
N GLY A 429 15.75 -38.55 -11.14
CA GLY A 429 15.19 -39.61 -11.98
C GLY A 429 14.15 -40.49 -11.27
N ARG A 430 14.14 -40.49 -9.92
CA ARG A 430 13.09 -41.13 -9.10
C ARG A 430 11.86 -40.25 -8.91
N MET A 431 11.97 -38.94 -9.10
CA MET A 431 10.80 -38.07 -9.13
C MET A 431 10.02 -38.43 -10.39
N ARG A 432 8.79 -38.96 -10.22
CA ARG A 432 7.87 -39.13 -11.37
C ARG A 432 7.83 -37.79 -12.10
N VAL A 433 8.17 -37.79 -13.40
CA VAL A 433 7.89 -36.65 -14.28
C VAL A 433 6.49 -36.20 -13.93
N TYR A 434 6.33 -34.95 -13.51
CA TYR A 434 5.04 -34.38 -13.20
C TYR A 434 4.27 -34.44 -14.53
N ARG A 435 3.55 -35.54 -14.78
CA ARG A 435 2.58 -35.62 -15.87
C ARG A 435 1.71 -34.44 -15.60
N ARG A 436 1.71 -33.45 -16.51
CA ARG A 436 0.78 -32.32 -16.49
C ARG A 436 -0.52 -32.89 -16.01
N SER A 437 -0.87 -32.65 -14.75
CA SER A 437 -2.16 -33.08 -14.29
C SER A 437 -3.10 -32.37 -15.25
N ASN A 438 -4.05 -33.10 -15.82
CA ASN A 438 -5.29 -32.50 -16.25
C ASN A 438 -5.93 -31.87 -15.01
N GLN A 439 -5.32 -30.82 -14.45
CA GLN A 439 -6.00 -29.78 -13.72
C GLN A 439 -6.90 -29.23 -14.80
N GLY A 440 -8.10 -29.83 -14.91
CA GLY A 440 -9.17 -29.27 -15.69
C GLY A 440 -9.16 -27.80 -15.36
N LYS A 441 -8.99 -26.96 -16.38
CA LYS A 441 -8.94 -25.50 -16.26
C LYS A 441 -9.82 -25.18 -15.09
N ILE A 442 -9.23 -24.77 -13.96
CA ILE A 442 -10.04 -24.27 -12.87
C ILE A 442 -10.62 -23.02 -13.53
N LYS A 443 -11.81 -23.16 -14.10
CA LYS A 443 -12.78 -22.10 -14.19
C LYS A 443 -12.96 -21.78 -12.71
N ARG A 444 -12.04 -20.94 -12.20
CA ARG A 444 -12.39 -20.04 -11.13
C ARG A 444 -13.67 -19.46 -11.68
N PRO A 445 -14.81 -19.68 -11.00
CA PRO A 445 -16.05 -19.12 -11.48
C PRO A 445 -15.71 -17.70 -11.89
N LEU A 446 -16.17 -17.26 -13.07
CA LEU A 446 -16.32 -15.84 -13.25
C LEU A 446 -17.11 -15.44 -12.01
N ILE A 447 -16.40 -14.85 -11.05
CA ILE A 447 -17.03 -14.18 -9.94
C ILE A 447 -17.70 -13.05 -10.68
N SER A 448 -18.98 -13.28 -11.02
CA SER A 448 -19.92 -12.20 -11.13
C SER A 448 -19.63 -11.37 -9.89
N HIS A 449 -19.15 -10.15 -10.08
CA HIS A 449 -18.94 -9.19 -9.02
C HIS A 449 -20.27 -9.04 -8.28
N GLN A 450 -20.47 -9.87 -7.27
CA GLN A 450 -21.08 -9.45 -6.03
C GLN A 450 -19.89 -8.93 -5.23
N THR A 451 -19.75 -7.61 -5.26
CA THR A 451 -18.95 -6.82 -4.33
C THR A 451 -19.11 -7.36 -2.90
N SER A 452 -18.18 -8.18 -2.45
CA SER A 452 -17.95 -8.43 -1.04
C SER A 452 -16.82 -7.50 -0.59
N GLU A 453 -17.21 -6.27 -0.24
CA GLU A 453 -16.34 -5.30 0.43
C GLU A 453 -16.01 -5.84 1.83
N GLY A 454 -14.74 -6.14 2.09
CA GLY A 454 -14.25 -6.41 3.43
C GLY A 454 -12.88 -5.81 3.56
N GLY A 455 -12.80 -4.51 3.87
CA GLY A 455 -11.51 -3.85 4.14
C GLY A 455 -11.40 -2.38 3.73
N TRP A 456 -12.21 -1.91 2.77
CA TRP A 456 -12.18 -0.51 2.35
C TRP A 456 -12.58 0.43 3.51
N ALA A 457 -13.63 0.08 4.26
CA ALA A 457 -14.04 0.88 5.42
C ALA A 457 -12.96 0.97 6.50
N LEU A 458 -12.14 -0.07 6.67
CA LEU A 458 -11.03 -0.07 7.64
C LEU A 458 -9.94 0.92 7.24
N THR A 459 -9.47 0.82 6.00
CA THR A 459 -8.45 1.73 5.44
C THR A 459 -8.93 3.16 5.53
N ARG A 460 -10.18 3.41 5.12
CA ARG A 460 -10.80 4.73 5.17
C ARG A 460 -10.94 5.30 6.59
N MET A 461 -11.38 4.49 7.56
CA MET A 461 -11.48 4.93 8.95
C MET A 461 -10.10 5.25 9.55
N ASN A 462 -9.05 4.51 9.16
CA ASN A 462 -7.68 4.81 9.57
C ASN A 462 -7.22 6.15 9.00
N GLU A 463 -7.37 6.37 7.69
CA GLU A 463 -6.99 7.63 7.03
C GLU A 463 -7.66 8.85 7.66
N ILE A 464 -8.97 8.78 7.93
CA ILE A 464 -9.71 9.84 8.63
C ILE A 464 -9.14 10.05 10.04
N SER A 465 -8.92 8.96 10.79
CA SER A 465 -8.40 9.06 12.16
C SER A 465 -7.02 9.70 12.20
N SER A 466 -6.15 9.38 11.25
CA SER A 466 -4.82 9.96 11.15
C SER A 466 -4.89 11.43 10.73
N MET A 467 -5.72 11.79 9.75
CA MET A 467 -5.96 13.18 9.35
C MET A 467 -6.45 14.02 10.54
N LEU A 468 -7.45 13.55 11.29
CA LEU A 468 -7.95 14.24 12.48
C LEU A 468 -6.89 14.38 13.58
N SER A 469 -6.02 13.37 13.73
CA SER A 469 -4.91 13.41 14.70
C SER A 469 -3.86 14.44 14.34
N TYR A 470 -3.55 14.57 13.05
CA TYR A 470 -2.60 15.52 12.50
C TYR A 470 -3.10 16.96 12.67
N GLU A 471 -4.37 17.21 12.35
CA GLU A 471 -4.97 18.53 12.52
C GLU A 471 -5.01 18.94 13.99
N ALA A 472 -5.44 18.02 14.87
CA ALA A 472 -5.48 18.30 16.31
C ALA A 472 -4.09 18.63 16.87
N TYR A 473 -3.03 18.02 16.32
CA TYR A 473 -1.64 18.36 16.67
C TYR A 473 -1.21 19.71 16.11
N ALA A 474 -1.52 20.00 14.84
CA ALA A 474 -1.21 21.27 14.19
C ALA A 474 -1.80 22.44 14.98
N GLU A 475 -3.09 22.35 15.33
CA GLU A 475 -3.81 23.37 16.08
C GLU A 475 -3.27 23.51 17.52
N ALA A 476 -2.94 22.41 18.19
CA ALA A 476 -2.42 22.44 19.56
C ALA A 476 -0.96 22.93 19.67
N SER A 477 -0.14 22.72 18.63
CA SER A 477 1.29 23.05 18.64
C SER A 477 1.65 24.32 17.85
N GLY A 478 0.72 24.84 17.03
CA GLY A 478 0.98 25.95 16.11
C GLY A 478 1.94 25.59 14.96
N GLN A 479 2.26 24.30 14.76
CA GLN A 479 3.16 23.82 13.72
C GLN A 479 2.41 23.42 12.45
N SER A 480 3.03 23.62 11.29
CA SER A 480 2.51 23.10 10.02
C SER A 480 2.66 21.59 9.96
N VAL A 481 1.66 20.90 9.40
CA VAL A 481 1.70 19.44 9.23
C VAL A 481 1.42 19.08 7.77
N ASN A 482 2.15 18.09 7.26
CA ASN A 482 1.98 17.62 5.90
C ASN A 482 0.74 16.72 5.80
N MET A 483 -0.23 17.15 5.00
CA MET A 483 -1.49 16.43 4.74
C MET A 483 -1.56 15.86 3.31
N ASP A 484 -0.50 16.00 2.51
CA ASP A 484 -0.47 15.62 1.09
C ASP A 484 -0.60 14.11 0.86
N TRP A 485 -0.40 13.30 1.90
CA TRP A 485 -0.53 11.85 1.87
C TRP A 485 -1.96 11.36 2.16
N VAL A 486 -2.87 12.25 2.58
CA VAL A 486 -4.27 11.92 2.85
C VAL A 486 -5.05 12.02 1.54
N GLU A 487 -5.64 10.91 1.08
CA GLU A 487 -6.29 10.80 -0.25
C GLU A 487 -7.59 11.62 -0.42
N PHE A 488 -8.03 12.39 0.59
CA PHE A 488 -9.26 13.18 0.55
C PHE A 488 -9.09 14.50 -0.23
N THR A 489 -10.13 14.94 -0.93
CA THR A 489 -10.17 16.28 -1.55
C THR A 489 -10.12 17.37 -0.48
N GLU A 490 -9.65 18.57 -0.80
CA GLU A 490 -9.62 19.69 0.16
C GLU A 490 -11.01 20.01 0.74
N ALA A 491 -12.05 19.94 -0.11
CA ALA A 491 -13.44 20.09 0.31
C ALA A 491 -13.89 18.99 1.28
N ASP A 492 -13.58 17.72 0.98
CA ASP A 492 -13.90 16.60 1.86
C ASP A 492 -13.17 16.73 3.21
N ARG A 493 -11.89 17.11 3.20
CA ARG A 493 -11.12 17.33 4.44
C ARG A 493 -11.73 18.44 5.29
N SER A 494 -12.02 19.58 4.67
CA SER A 494 -12.62 20.73 5.37
C SER A 494 -13.96 20.35 6.01
N ALA A 495 -14.82 19.66 5.27
CA ALA A 495 -16.08 19.13 5.75
C ALA A 495 -15.91 18.13 6.92
N MET A 496 -15.00 17.16 6.80
CA MET A 496 -14.72 16.20 7.87
C MET A 496 -14.21 16.90 9.14
N LEU A 497 -13.31 17.88 8.99
CA LEU A 497 -12.78 18.67 10.10
C LEU A 497 -13.86 19.52 10.76
N GLU A 498 -14.72 20.17 9.98
CA GLU A 498 -15.87 20.92 10.49
C GLU A 498 -16.78 20.01 11.32
N ARG A 499 -17.09 18.81 10.81
CA ARG A 499 -17.92 17.85 11.54
C ARG A 499 -17.24 17.35 12.82
N ALA A 500 -15.94 17.08 12.77
CA ALA A 500 -15.18 16.64 13.94
C ALA A 500 -15.12 17.74 15.03
N ARG A 501 -14.91 19.00 14.64
CA ARG A 501 -14.96 20.15 15.55
C ARG A 501 -16.34 20.31 16.17
N TYR A 502 -17.40 20.17 15.37
CA TYR A 502 -18.77 20.18 15.87
C TYR A 502 -19.01 19.09 16.93
N ILE A 503 -18.62 17.84 16.64
CA ILE A 503 -18.73 16.71 17.58
C ILE A 503 -17.93 16.97 18.87
N SER A 504 -16.76 17.60 18.75
CA SER A 504 -15.92 18.00 19.90
C SER A 504 -16.62 19.06 20.76
N HIS A 505 -17.13 20.13 20.14
CA HIS A 505 -17.82 21.22 20.83
C HIS A 505 -19.11 20.79 21.54
N LEU A 506 -19.77 19.72 21.09
CA LEU A 506 -20.93 19.17 21.79
C LEU A 506 -20.59 18.72 23.23
N GLY A 507 -19.33 18.35 23.52
CA GLY A 507 -18.91 17.86 24.84
C GLY A 507 -19.59 16.54 25.27
N LYS A 508 -20.31 15.89 24.35
CA LYS A 508 -21.11 14.68 24.59
C LYS A 508 -20.38 13.39 24.22
N HIS A 509 -19.26 13.45 23.52
CA HIS A 509 -18.55 12.28 23.01
C HIS A 509 -17.15 12.17 23.59
N ARG A 510 -16.66 10.93 23.77
CA ARG A 510 -15.29 10.69 24.24
C ARG A 510 -14.34 10.70 23.05
N LEU A 511 -13.56 11.76 22.91
CA LEU A 511 -12.57 11.95 21.86
C LEU A 511 -11.14 11.78 22.42
N GLN A 512 -10.15 11.64 21.54
CA GLN A 512 -8.74 11.45 21.91
C GLN A 512 -7.96 12.76 21.75
N SER A 513 -7.20 13.13 22.78
CA SER A 513 -6.22 14.22 22.76
C SER A 513 -4.87 13.75 22.20
N PRO A 514 -4.10 14.61 21.49
CA PRO A 514 -2.66 14.43 21.29
C PRO A 514 -1.94 14.46 22.64
N ALA A 515 -0.92 13.61 22.82
CA ALA A 515 -0.19 13.46 24.09
C ALA A 515 0.62 14.69 24.54
N ILE A 516 0.68 15.75 23.73
CA ILE A 516 1.54 16.93 23.93
C ILE A 516 0.72 18.15 24.42
N SER A 517 -0.60 18.04 24.55
CA SER A 517 -1.42 19.18 24.99
C SER A 517 -1.17 19.53 26.46
N ASP A 518 -0.65 20.75 26.70
CA ASP A 518 -0.74 21.41 27.99
C ASP A 518 -2.19 21.39 28.48
N SER A 519 -2.37 21.29 29.80
CA SER A 519 -3.66 20.96 30.43
C SER A 519 -4.81 21.93 30.10
N ASP A 520 -4.52 23.12 29.58
CA ASP A 520 -5.50 24.18 29.36
C ASP A 520 -6.08 24.24 27.93
N HIS A 521 -5.46 23.63 26.92
CA HIS A 521 -5.92 23.73 25.52
C HIS A 521 -5.89 22.36 24.79
N ARG A 522 -6.79 21.45 25.22
CA ARG A 522 -6.92 20.12 24.60
C ARG A 522 -7.87 20.16 23.41
N ILE A 523 -7.31 20.04 22.20
CA ILE A 523 -8.09 19.86 20.98
C ILE A 523 -8.28 18.36 20.74
N GLU A 524 -9.50 17.87 20.97
CA GLU A 524 -9.85 16.45 20.78
C GLU A 524 -10.75 16.30 19.56
N LEU A 525 -10.25 15.76 18.46
CA LEU A 525 -11.02 15.56 17.22
C LEU A 525 -11.31 14.10 16.90
N VAL A 526 -10.50 13.16 17.41
CA VAL A 526 -10.51 11.76 16.97
C VAL A 526 -11.46 10.92 17.83
N PRO A 527 -12.46 10.23 17.27
CA PRO A 527 -13.28 9.28 18.01
C PRO A 527 -12.44 8.12 18.56
N ARG A 528 -12.64 7.76 19.84
CA ARG A 528 -11.87 6.66 20.46
C ARG A 528 -12.27 5.28 19.90
N PRO A 529 -11.33 4.47 19.39
CA PRO A 529 -11.63 3.11 18.93
C PRO A 529 -12.00 2.17 20.10
N PRO A 530 -12.73 1.08 19.85
CA PRO A 530 -13.09 0.12 20.89
C PRO A 530 -11.86 -0.62 21.44
N LYS A 531 -11.82 -0.81 22.77
CA LYS A 531 -10.71 -1.52 23.44
C LYS A 531 -10.64 -3.01 23.10
N HIS A 532 -11.77 -3.66 22.82
CA HIS A 532 -11.86 -5.08 22.47
C HIS A 532 -12.27 -5.22 21.00
N GLY A 533 -11.74 -6.24 20.30
CA GLY A 533 -11.98 -6.46 18.86
C GLY A 533 -11.23 -5.51 17.92
N GLY A 534 -10.67 -4.41 18.44
CA GLY A 534 -9.94 -3.41 17.66
C GLY A 534 -10.79 -2.79 16.54
N LEU A 535 -10.16 -2.06 15.62
CA LEU A 535 -10.87 -1.55 14.44
C LEU A 535 -11.38 -2.69 13.54
N ALA A 536 -10.64 -3.79 13.44
CA ALA A 536 -10.99 -4.97 12.65
C ALA A 536 -12.37 -5.54 13.00
N GLY A 537 -12.79 -5.43 14.26
CA GLY A 537 -14.11 -5.90 14.68
C GLY A 537 -15.29 -5.04 14.23
N VAL A 538 -15.05 -3.77 13.90
CA VAL A 538 -16.09 -2.82 13.47
C VAL A 538 -16.27 -2.80 11.95
N VAL A 539 -15.27 -3.30 11.21
CA VAL A 539 -15.21 -3.23 9.73
C VAL A 539 -16.46 -3.79 9.06
N ALA A 540 -16.94 -4.95 9.49
CA ALA A 540 -18.12 -5.58 8.89
C ALA A 540 -19.38 -4.71 9.01
N TYR A 541 -19.55 -4.02 10.14
CA TYR A 541 -20.64 -3.07 10.34
C TYR A 541 -20.41 -1.76 9.58
N ALA A 542 -19.15 -1.33 9.46
CA ALA A 542 -18.76 -0.15 8.72
C ALA A 542 -19.02 -0.27 7.22
N ASP A 543 -18.61 -1.37 6.59
CA ASP A 543 -18.87 -1.64 5.16
C ASP A 543 -20.39 -1.58 4.89
N GLN A 544 -21.20 -2.22 5.74
CA GLN A 544 -22.65 -2.21 5.60
C GLN A 544 -23.27 -0.81 5.81
N LEU A 545 -22.76 -0.04 6.75
CA LEU A 545 -23.20 1.35 6.97
C LEU A 545 -22.87 2.24 5.77
N TYR A 546 -21.65 2.14 5.22
CA TYR A 546 -21.24 2.92 4.05
C TYR A 546 -22.02 2.54 2.79
N ARG A 547 -22.37 1.27 2.60
CA ARG A 547 -23.32 0.86 1.54
C ARG A 547 -24.65 1.57 1.68
N LEU A 548 -25.22 1.64 2.89
CA LEU A 548 -26.50 2.31 3.13
C LEU A 548 -26.40 3.82 2.84
N LEU A 549 -25.31 4.45 3.27
CA LEU A 549 -25.03 5.87 3.03
C LEU A 549 -24.75 6.19 1.56
N SER A 550 -24.33 5.20 0.77
CA SER A 550 -24.15 5.30 -0.68
C SER A 550 -25.39 4.91 -1.48
N SER A 551 -26.44 4.41 -0.82
CA SER A 551 -27.67 3.93 -1.46
C SER A 551 -28.76 5.00 -1.52
N ARG A 552 -29.90 4.66 -2.12
CA ARG A 552 -31.14 5.46 -2.05
C ARG A 552 -31.61 5.78 -0.61
N HIS A 553 -31.10 5.05 0.40
CA HIS A 553 -31.42 5.26 1.80
C HIS A 553 -30.51 6.27 2.52
N LYS A 554 -29.59 6.94 1.80
CA LYS A 554 -28.66 7.94 2.32
C LYS A 554 -29.31 8.95 3.28
N ALA A 555 -30.38 9.63 2.86
CA ALA A 555 -31.05 10.63 3.69
C ALA A 555 -31.63 10.04 4.99
N LYS A 556 -32.10 8.79 4.94
CA LYS A 556 -32.63 8.08 6.10
C LYS A 556 -31.52 7.65 7.05
N ALA A 557 -30.43 7.09 6.53
CA ALA A 557 -29.25 6.72 7.32
C ALA A 557 -28.57 7.95 7.94
N GLY A 558 -28.46 9.05 7.18
CA GLY A 558 -27.91 10.32 7.66
C GLY A 558 -28.66 10.90 8.85
N ARG A 559 -30.00 10.94 8.80
CA ARG A 559 -30.82 11.36 9.96
C ARG A 559 -30.56 10.53 11.21
N VAL A 560 -30.37 9.22 11.05
CA VAL A 560 -30.06 8.33 12.18
C VAL A 560 -28.67 8.62 12.75
N LEU A 561 -27.67 8.91 11.90
CA LEU A 561 -26.35 9.32 12.35
C LEU A 561 -26.41 10.65 13.12
N ASP A 562 -27.14 11.63 12.61
CA ASP A 562 -27.30 12.93 13.27
C ASP A 562 -28.06 12.79 14.60
N ASP A 563 -29.15 12.02 14.64
CA ASP A 563 -29.86 11.70 15.87
C ASP A 563 -28.93 11.01 16.89
N PHE A 564 -28.03 10.13 16.43
CA PHE A 564 -27.05 9.49 17.31
C PHE A 564 -26.04 10.51 17.86
N VAL A 565 -25.46 11.36 17.01
CA VAL A 565 -24.48 12.39 17.41
C VAL A 565 -25.10 13.38 18.40
N GLU A 566 -26.33 13.84 18.16
CA GLU A 566 -26.97 14.86 18.99
C GLU A 566 -27.47 14.34 20.34
N ARG A 567 -27.98 13.11 20.36
CA ARG A 567 -28.76 12.59 21.50
C ARG A 567 -27.97 11.64 22.40
N CYS A 568 -26.86 11.07 21.91
CA CYS A 568 -26.03 10.16 22.70
C CYS A 568 -25.12 10.92 23.67
N TRP A 569 -25.08 10.52 24.94
CA TRP A 569 -24.21 11.09 25.98
C TRP A 569 -22.88 10.33 26.12
N ALA A 570 -21.89 10.94 26.79
CA ALA A 570 -20.54 10.37 26.93
C ALA A 570 -20.51 9.13 27.85
N SER A 571 -21.46 9.05 28.78
CA SER A 571 -21.57 8.00 29.80
C SER A 571 -22.27 6.74 29.31
N GLU A 572 -23.12 6.81 28.28
CA GLU A 572 -23.91 5.68 27.79
C GLU A 572 -24.15 5.72 26.28
N THR A 573 -24.51 4.58 25.69
CA THR A 573 -24.89 4.47 24.27
C THR A 573 -26.35 4.14 24.05
N THR A 574 -27.15 4.25 25.11
CA THR A 574 -28.60 4.08 25.04
C THR A 574 -29.20 5.32 24.38
N LEU A 575 -29.82 5.17 23.21
CA LEU A 575 -30.59 6.26 22.62
C LEU A 575 -31.99 6.28 23.22
N ARG A 576 -32.40 7.44 23.75
CA ARG A 576 -33.70 7.66 24.40
C ARG A 576 -34.65 8.35 23.42
N PHE A 577 -35.83 7.76 23.21
CA PHE A 577 -36.87 8.26 22.31
C PHE A 577 -38.14 8.58 23.09
N TYR A 578 -38.68 9.78 22.88
CA TYR A 578 -39.86 10.27 23.59
C TYR A 578 -41.14 10.01 22.79
N PRO A 579 -42.20 9.50 23.46
CA PRO A 579 -43.42 9.10 22.79
C PRO A 579 -44.14 10.31 22.17
N GLY A 580 -44.50 10.21 20.89
CA GLY A 580 -45.25 11.23 20.15
C GLY A 580 -44.38 12.29 19.50
N ARG A 581 -43.10 12.37 19.90
CA ARG A 581 -42.09 13.23 19.28
C ARG A 581 -41.14 12.45 18.40
N ASP A 582 -40.68 11.28 18.88
CA ASP A 582 -39.58 10.53 18.27
C ASP A 582 -40.00 9.19 17.66
N ASP A 583 -41.30 9.01 17.43
CA ASP A 583 -41.85 7.73 16.94
C ASP A 583 -41.23 7.32 15.60
N GLN A 584 -40.92 8.30 14.73
CA GLN A 584 -40.22 8.06 13.46
C GLN A 584 -38.72 7.76 13.69
N SER A 585 -38.00 8.58 14.47
CA SER A 585 -36.59 8.38 14.78
C SER A 585 -36.32 7.00 15.39
N ALA A 586 -37.19 6.54 16.30
CA ALA A 586 -37.08 5.20 16.89
C ALA A 586 -37.21 4.07 15.84
N ARG A 587 -38.12 4.23 14.87
CA ARG A 587 -38.27 3.28 13.75
C ARG A 587 -37.09 3.32 12.79
N GLU A 588 -36.59 4.50 12.47
CA GLU A 588 -35.43 4.67 11.57
C GLU A 588 -34.16 4.11 12.23
N TYR A 589 -33.97 4.31 13.54
CA TYR A 589 -32.86 3.72 14.28
C TYR A 589 -32.91 2.19 14.28
N LEU A 590 -34.07 1.58 14.59
CA LEU A 590 -34.23 0.13 14.51
C LEU A 590 -34.04 -0.43 13.10
N TRP A 591 -34.51 0.30 12.08
CA TRP A 591 -34.26 -0.05 10.70
C TRP A 591 -32.76 -0.10 10.41
N LEU A 592 -32.01 0.94 10.78
CA LEU A 592 -30.56 0.99 10.56
C LEU A 592 -29.87 -0.20 11.24
N LEU A 593 -30.19 -0.47 12.50
CA LEU A 593 -29.60 -1.60 13.24
C LEU A 593 -29.88 -2.95 12.57
N SER A 594 -31.09 -3.14 12.03
CA SER A 594 -31.44 -4.34 11.28
C SER A 594 -30.63 -4.46 9.98
N GLU A 595 -30.44 -3.37 9.25
CA GLU A 595 -29.64 -3.36 8.00
C GLU A 595 -28.15 -3.60 8.28
N LEU A 596 -27.64 -3.14 9.43
CA LEU A 596 -26.30 -3.43 9.92
C LEU A 596 -26.12 -4.89 10.35
N GLY A 597 -27.18 -5.71 10.32
CA GLY A 597 -27.13 -7.12 10.69
C GLY A 597 -27.08 -7.36 12.20
N VAL A 598 -27.48 -6.38 13.02
CA VAL A 598 -27.55 -6.54 14.49
C VAL A 598 -28.71 -7.47 14.85
N PRO A 599 -28.45 -8.63 15.50
CA PRO A 599 -29.51 -9.52 15.93
C PRO A 599 -30.41 -8.87 17.00
N TRP A 600 -31.71 -9.18 16.97
CA TRP A 600 -32.65 -8.72 18.00
C TRP A 600 -32.29 -9.15 19.42
N ALA A 601 -31.57 -10.27 19.57
CA ALA A 601 -31.07 -10.73 20.87
C ALA A 601 -30.04 -9.77 21.50
N ASP A 602 -29.43 -8.90 20.69
CA ASP A 602 -28.40 -7.96 21.10
C ASP A 602 -28.96 -6.52 21.21
N ILE A 603 -30.28 -6.35 21.14
CA ILE A 603 -30.97 -5.07 21.30
C ILE A 603 -31.85 -5.13 22.55
N GLU A 604 -31.50 -4.31 23.55
CA GLU A 604 -32.28 -4.14 24.77
C GLU A 604 -33.19 -2.91 24.64
N PHE A 605 -34.45 -3.10 25.02
CA PHE A 605 -35.46 -2.05 25.09
C PHE A 605 -35.73 -1.76 26.55
N ILE A 606 -35.42 -0.54 26.99
CA ILE A 606 -35.40 -0.16 28.40
C ILE A 606 -36.40 0.97 28.61
N ILE A 607 -37.24 0.87 29.65
CA ILE A 607 -37.98 2.01 30.18
C ILE A 607 -37.48 2.25 31.60
N TYR A 608 -37.04 3.46 31.88
CA TYR A 608 -36.47 3.84 33.16
C TYR A 608 -37.58 4.23 34.15
N ASP A 609 -38.45 3.27 34.48
CA ASP A 609 -39.55 3.43 35.43
C ASP A 609 -39.75 2.13 36.22
N GLU A 610 -39.95 2.23 37.53
CA GLU A 610 -40.18 1.08 38.41
C GLU A 610 -41.56 0.45 38.18
N ARG A 611 -42.53 1.21 37.63
CA ARG A 611 -43.88 0.72 37.31
C ARG A 611 -44.39 1.32 36.01
N THR A 612 -43.91 0.81 34.87
CA THR A 612 -44.34 1.34 33.58
C THR A 612 -45.81 0.98 33.29
N PRO A 613 -46.69 1.94 32.94
CA PRO A 613 -48.06 1.67 32.55
C PRO A 613 -48.16 0.69 31.37
N ARG A 614 -49.13 -0.24 31.41
CA ARG A 614 -49.37 -1.21 30.32
C ARG A 614 -49.60 -0.52 28.96
N GLN A 615 -50.28 0.63 28.96
CA GLN A 615 -50.51 1.43 27.75
C GLN A 615 -49.21 1.93 27.11
N THR A 616 -48.23 2.36 27.92
CA THR A 616 -46.92 2.83 27.43
C THR A 616 -46.14 1.71 26.73
N LYS A 617 -46.07 0.52 27.36
CA LYS A 617 -45.45 -0.67 26.74
C LYS A 617 -46.19 -1.08 25.46
N SER A 618 -47.52 -1.06 25.47
CA SER A 618 -48.33 -1.39 24.29
C SER A 618 -48.10 -0.43 23.14
N ARG A 619 -48.04 0.88 23.43
CA ARG A 619 -47.77 1.91 22.43
C ARG A 619 -46.40 1.71 21.78
N TRP A 620 -45.35 1.52 22.57
CA TRP A 620 -44.01 1.30 22.01
C TRP A 620 -43.92 0.01 21.18
N ARG A 621 -44.61 -1.07 21.59
CA ARG A 621 -44.72 -2.28 20.77
C ARG A 621 -45.36 -2.01 19.41
N THR A 622 -46.39 -1.17 19.37
CA THR A 622 -47.04 -0.73 18.12
C THR A 622 -46.11 0.16 17.30
N VAL A 623 -45.44 1.14 17.91
CA VAL A 623 -44.51 2.05 17.22
C VAL A 623 -43.34 1.28 16.59
N LEU A 624 -42.78 0.30 17.30
CA LEU A 624 -41.64 -0.50 16.83
C LEU A 624 -42.06 -1.71 15.98
N GLY A 625 -43.36 -1.90 15.73
CA GLY A 625 -43.88 -2.97 14.87
C GLY A 625 -43.70 -4.39 15.42
N LYS A 626 -43.57 -4.55 16.74
CA LYS A 626 -43.30 -5.85 17.39
C LYS A 626 -44.24 -6.06 18.60
N PRO A 627 -45.39 -6.73 18.42
CA PRO A 627 -46.41 -6.87 19.47
C PRO A 627 -45.95 -7.67 20.71
N ARG A 628 -44.95 -8.55 20.56
CA ARG A 628 -44.40 -9.38 21.64
C ARG A 628 -43.03 -8.90 22.14
N LEU A 629 -42.66 -7.65 21.88
CA LEU A 629 -41.36 -7.11 22.28
C LEU A 629 -41.21 -7.13 23.82
N ARG A 630 -40.10 -7.70 24.29
CA ARG A 630 -39.69 -7.66 25.70
C ARG A 630 -39.12 -6.27 25.98
N ILE A 631 -39.71 -5.58 26.94
CA ILE A 631 -39.26 -4.28 27.43
C ILE A 631 -38.82 -4.47 28.88
N ILE A 632 -37.58 -4.10 29.17
CA ILE A 632 -36.95 -4.17 30.49
C ILE A 632 -37.27 -2.87 31.24
N GLU A 633 -37.59 -3.00 32.52
CA GLU A 633 -37.76 -1.85 33.42
C GLU A 633 -36.48 -1.67 34.23
N GLN A 634 -35.98 -0.44 34.28
CA GLN A 634 -34.80 -0.05 35.08
C GLN A 634 -35.16 1.12 35.99
N VAL A 635 -34.47 1.24 37.11
CA VAL A 635 -34.70 2.32 38.07
C VAL A 635 -34.37 3.67 37.40
N PRO A 636 -35.24 4.69 37.49
CA PRO A 636 -34.97 6.02 36.96
C PRO A 636 -33.80 6.72 37.68
N GLU A 637 -33.05 7.53 36.94
CA GLU A 637 -32.06 8.46 37.53
C GLU A 637 -32.72 9.50 38.44
N ASN A 638 -33.96 9.90 38.13
CA ASN A 638 -34.77 10.79 38.96
C ASN A 638 -36.15 10.17 39.25
N ARG A 639 -36.39 9.82 40.53
CA ARG A 639 -37.63 9.17 41.00
C ARG A 639 -38.86 10.09 41.02
N SER A 640 -38.67 11.40 40.83
CA SER A 640 -39.76 12.38 40.83
C SER A 640 -40.45 12.57 39.47
N SER A 641 -39.89 12.00 38.40
CA SER A 641 -40.37 12.20 37.02
C SER A 641 -40.91 10.89 36.43
N GLN A 642 -42.11 10.94 35.85
CA GLN A 642 -42.64 9.80 35.12
C GLN A 642 -41.90 9.63 33.78
N ASN A 643 -41.26 8.48 33.57
CA ASN A 643 -40.44 8.22 32.39
C ASN A 643 -41.18 7.31 31.39
N SER A 644 -41.81 7.91 30.40
CA SER A 644 -42.49 7.18 29.32
C SER A 644 -41.63 6.97 28.06
N HIS A 645 -40.39 7.45 28.08
CA HIS A 645 -39.44 7.32 26.96
C HIS A 645 -38.84 5.92 26.90
N ILE A 646 -38.51 5.45 25.69
CA ILE A 646 -37.85 4.17 25.49
C ILE A 646 -36.38 4.38 25.20
N GLY A 647 -35.52 3.71 25.97
CA GLY A 647 -34.11 3.54 25.68
C GLY A 647 -33.89 2.33 24.77
N ILE A 648 -33.17 2.52 23.68
CA ILE A 648 -32.69 1.41 22.84
C ILE A 648 -31.19 1.30 23.08
N ARG A 649 -30.77 0.19 23.69
CA ARG A 649 -29.37 -0.14 23.94
C ARG A 649 -28.95 -1.29 23.04
N VAL A 650 -27.80 -1.16 22.41
CA VAL A 650 -27.35 -2.08 21.37
C VAL A 650 -25.99 -2.66 21.73
N MET A 651 -25.85 -3.97 21.53
CA MET A 651 -24.60 -4.68 21.70
C MET A 651 -24.05 -5.13 20.34
N LEU A 652 -22.95 -4.54 19.87
CA LEU A 652 -22.26 -5.03 18.68
C LEU A 652 -21.41 -6.26 19.01
N ARG A 653 -21.59 -7.34 18.24
CA ARG A 653 -20.74 -8.53 18.35
C ARG A 653 -19.45 -8.32 17.56
N LEU A 654 -18.32 -8.30 18.25
CA LEU A 654 -16.98 -8.16 17.64
C LEU A 654 -16.25 -9.51 17.64
N PRO A 655 -15.41 -9.81 16.63
CA PRO A 655 -14.58 -11.00 16.60
C PRO A 655 -13.53 -10.96 17.74
N GLY A 656 -13.46 -11.99 18.58
CA GLY A 656 -12.53 -12.08 19.70
C GLY A 656 -12.98 -13.03 20.82
N ALA A 657 -12.17 -13.18 21.87
CA ALA A 657 -12.50 -14.02 23.03
C ALA A 657 -13.81 -13.57 23.71
N LYS A 658 -14.60 -14.52 24.24
CA LYS A 658 -15.87 -14.23 24.93
C LYS A 658 -15.59 -13.32 26.15
N PRO A 659 -16.10 -12.08 26.18
CA PRO A 659 -15.89 -11.19 27.31
C PRO A 659 -16.69 -11.66 28.52
N THR A 660 -16.26 -11.28 29.72
CA THR A 660 -17.07 -11.45 30.94
C THR A 660 -18.35 -10.60 30.87
N ALA A 661 -19.38 -10.93 31.64
CA ALA A 661 -20.68 -10.23 31.60
C ALA A 661 -20.56 -8.71 31.88
N GLN A 662 -19.55 -8.29 32.66
CA GLN A 662 -19.28 -6.89 32.99
C GLN A 662 -18.53 -6.16 31.85
N GLU A 663 -17.66 -6.86 31.14
CA GLU A 663 -16.95 -6.38 29.94
C GLU A 663 -17.90 -6.26 28.71
N GLN A 664 -18.87 -7.16 28.57
CA GLN A 664 -19.86 -7.13 27.48
C GLN A 664 -20.66 -5.82 27.40
N ASN A 665 -21.02 -5.24 28.55
CA ASN A 665 -21.81 -4.00 28.63
C ASN A 665 -20.98 -2.73 28.38
N HIS A 666 -19.68 -2.73 28.72
CA HIS A 666 -18.82 -1.55 28.61
C HIS A 666 -18.15 -1.40 27.23
N HIS A 667 -17.93 -2.51 26.51
CA HIS A 667 -17.16 -2.52 25.26
C HIS A 667 -18.00 -2.44 23.98
N SER A 668 -19.24 -2.92 24.03
CA SER A 668 -20.14 -2.96 22.86
C SER A 668 -20.69 -1.58 22.48
N GLY A 669 -20.98 -0.72 23.47
CA GLY A 669 -21.33 0.68 23.24
C GLY A 669 -20.19 1.51 22.65
N ALA A 670 -18.95 1.27 23.07
CA ALA A 670 -17.80 1.99 22.53
C ALA A 670 -17.61 1.73 21.03
N ALA A 671 -17.82 0.49 20.57
CA ALA A 671 -17.73 0.12 19.16
C ALA A 671 -18.83 0.78 18.31
N LEU A 672 -20.08 0.77 18.80
CA LEU A 672 -21.18 1.44 18.11
C LEU A 672 -20.97 2.95 18.02
N ARG A 673 -20.52 3.57 19.11
CA ARG A 673 -20.20 5.00 19.12
C ARG A 673 -19.10 5.32 18.12
N TYR A 674 -18.00 4.55 18.13
CA TYR A 674 -16.92 4.74 17.17
C TYR A 674 -17.42 4.65 15.72
N LEU A 675 -18.20 3.61 15.39
CA LEU A 675 -18.81 3.42 14.08
C LEU A 675 -19.66 4.62 13.64
N MET A 676 -20.60 5.06 14.49
CA MET A 676 -21.53 6.14 14.17
C MET A 676 -20.82 7.50 14.04
N LEU A 677 -19.86 7.80 14.93
CA LEU A 677 -19.08 9.04 14.88
C LEU A 677 -18.19 9.09 13.63
N MET A 678 -17.46 8.02 13.33
CA MET A 678 -16.61 7.94 12.15
C MET A 678 -17.43 8.08 10.86
N ALA A 679 -18.57 7.40 10.76
CA ALA A 679 -19.45 7.51 9.59
C ALA A 679 -20.08 8.91 9.46
N SER A 680 -20.42 9.56 10.59
CA SER A 680 -20.90 10.94 10.57
C SER A 680 -19.81 11.89 10.08
N ILE A 681 -18.57 11.77 10.57
CA ILE A 681 -17.45 12.61 10.14
C ILE A 681 -17.21 12.44 8.63
N ASP A 682 -17.21 11.21 8.12
CA ASP A 682 -16.91 10.94 6.72
C ASP A 682 -18.00 11.40 5.73
N TRP A 683 -19.27 11.23 6.10
CA TRP A 683 -20.39 11.25 5.14
C TRP A 683 -21.38 12.39 5.30
N HIS A 684 -21.29 13.19 6.36
CA HIS A 684 -22.30 14.22 6.68
C HIS A 684 -22.47 15.27 5.56
N PHE A 685 -21.40 15.62 4.86
CA PHE A 685 -21.39 16.68 3.83
C PHE A 685 -21.26 16.18 2.39
N ARG A 686 -21.18 14.86 2.17
CA ARG A 686 -21.10 14.31 0.82
C ARG A 686 -22.45 14.51 0.14
N ALA A 687 -22.50 15.25 -0.98
CA ALA A 687 -23.71 15.50 -1.77
C ALA A 687 -24.25 14.23 -2.44
#